data_AF-A0AAD9NF33-F1
#
_entry.id   AF-A0AAD9NF33-F1
#
_cell.length_a   1.000
_cell.length_b   1.000
_cell.length_c   1.000
_cell.angle_alpha   90.00
_cell.angle_beta   90.00
_cell.angle_gamma   90.00
#
_symmetry.space_group_name_H-M   'P 1'
#
loop_
_entity.id
_entity.type
_entity.pdbx_description
1 polymer ?
#
loop_
_entity_poly.entity_id
_entity_poly.type
_entity_poly.pdbx_seq_one_letter_code
_entity_poly.pdbx_strand_id
1 'polypeptide(L)'
;MKLNDKHLSAFANGTAPVDKEGFLSKRGETNRSFQKRWFVLKGNLLFYYEKRGDREPIGVIILEGCTVELSESSDAFTFELVFQGSGSRTYVLSADTQNDMEDWMKAIACAGYDFMKLMVLELQRQLDDLTTDRTPATNTVSLSQQLTSSTDRGVEGLLVDLSVPEQETMKQHATRHNPFNAEPRSNIPTSFPGPGEDGLQFFRDRLVNYPKMVYLFYGPFHCSVGINHPDPAKCILKTSEPKPREMGGYHNALPWLGEGLLIAGGKKWARNRRLLTPAFHFDILKQYVAVNNEASDVLIEKISKTSKDEGKHFEVFRLIGLCTLEIILKCAFSHNDDIQRSGEEHPYVKAVFQLSQAMVYRLLRPWLYPDFMFYLSPVGRQFKRNCDYVHGVADDIIKKRRETLRKENQSPKRKYLDFVDIILTAKDEQGAGLTRQEIRNEVDTFLFEGHDTTASGISWTLYSLAQHPDWQKRCQEEIDDILDGRDVDYIFWDDLSKLCTLTLCIKEALRLHSPVPFIQRYITKDIYLDGHYLPAETQIDIHLYNILHNPVIWDKPMVYYPERFLQGQTKGIDHFSFIPFSAGPRNCIGQNFAMHEMKVVLARILRRFHFEVDPLRPAKHEIIVVMKTEEGMYLKATPRKTNHNNDSQRYNK
;
A
#
# COMPACT_ATOMS: atom_id res chain seq x y z
N MET A 1 -7.35 -18.94 29.77
CA MET A 1 -8.52 -19.07 30.67
C MET A 1 -9.21 -20.40 30.36
N LYS A 2 -9.18 -21.39 31.25
CA LYS A 2 -9.95 -22.63 31.04
C LYS A 2 -11.42 -22.32 31.34
N LEU A 3 -12.20 -22.05 30.29
CA LEU A 3 -13.64 -21.79 30.39
C LEU A 3 -14.37 -23.07 30.86
N ASN A 4 -15.31 -22.91 31.79
CA ASN A 4 -15.98 -23.99 32.52
C ASN A 4 -17.23 -24.47 31.73
N ASP A 5 -17.29 -25.75 31.37
CA ASP A 5 -18.27 -26.34 30.44
C ASP A 5 -19.75 -26.10 30.84
N LYS A 6 -20.03 -25.99 32.16
CA LYS A 6 -21.39 -25.70 32.65
C LYS A 6 -21.90 -24.30 32.29
N HIS A 7 -21.03 -23.29 32.26
CA HIS A 7 -21.44 -21.92 31.94
C HIS A 7 -21.70 -21.75 30.44
N LEU A 8 -20.97 -22.49 29.60
CA LEU A 8 -21.15 -22.50 28.14
C LEU A 8 -22.51 -23.10 27.75
N SER A 9 -22.93 -24.21 28.38
CA SER A 9 -24.24 -24.81 28.13
C SER A 9 -25.39 -23.89 28.59
N ALA A 10 -25.24 -23.19 29.72
CA ALA A 10 -26.23 -22.21 30.17
C ALA A 10 -26.34 -21.00 29.22
N PHE A 11 -25.22 -20.49 28.69
CA PHE A 11 -25.21 -19.39 27.72
C PHE A 11 -25.78 -19.81 26.36
N ALA A 12 -25.46 -21.02 25.90
CA ALA A 12 -25.99 -21.58 24.66
C ALA A 12 -27.53 -21.62 24.66
N ASN A 13 -28.14 -21.93 25.80
CA ASN A 13 -29.60 -21.93 26.00
C ASN A 13 -30.19 -20.63 26.56
N GLY A 14 -29.36 -19.61 26.82
CA GLY A 14 -29.78 -18.34 27.38
C GLY A 14 -30.52 -17.45 26.39
N THR A 15 -31.12 -16.37 26.90
CA THR A 15 -31.91 -15.37 26.13
C THR A 15 -31.07 -14.45 25.24
N ALA A 16 -29.77 -14.71 25.09
CA ALA A 16 -28.91 -13.93 24.21
C ALA A 16 -29.39 -14.03 22.75
N PRO A 17 -29.39 -12.91 22.00
CA PRO A 17 -29.83 -12.90 20.61
C PRO A 17 -28.99 -13.87 19.77
N VAL A 18 -29.65 -14.57 18.85
CA VAL A 18 -29.02 -15.47 17.89
C VAL A 18 -28.69 -14.67 16.64
N ASP A 19 -27.42 -14.59 16.27
CA ASP A 19 -26.97 -13.85 15.08
C ASP A 19 -27.27 -14.65 13.81
N LYS A 20 -27.14 -15.98 13.86
CA LYS A 20 -27.53 -16.90 12.78
C LYS A 20 -27.71 -18.31 13.32
N GLU A 21 -28.70 -19.05 12.81
CA GLU A 21 -28.86 -20.49 13.05
C GLU A 21 -29.20 -21.23 11.76
N GLY A 22 -28.86 -22.52 11.69
CA GLY A 22 -29.08 -23.32 10.48
C GLY A 22 -28.27 -24.61 10.47
N PHE A 23 -28.51 -25.46 9.47
CA PHE A 23 -27.72 -26.67 9.29
C PHE A 23 -26.42 -26.40 8.53
N LEU A 24 -25.33 -27.01 9.00
CA LEU A 24 -24.08 -27.16 8.25
C LEU A 24 -23.57 -28.58 8.44
N SER A 25 -22.83 -29.06 7.44
CA SER A 25 -22.12 -30.33 7.50
C SER A 25 -20.69 -30.09 8.02
N LYS A 26 -20.32 -30.71 9.13
CA LYS A 26 -19.00 -30.56 9.76
C LYS A 26 -18.15 -31.80 9.55
N ARG A 27 -16.88 -31.63 9.14
CA ARG A 27 -15.88 -32.70 9.12
C ARG A 27 -15.19 -32.81 10.48
N GLY A 28 -15.02 -34.04 10.97
CA GLY A 28 -14.26 -34.32 12.20
C GLY A 28 -12.76 -34.38 11.95
N GLU A 29 -11.96 -34.18 12.99
CA GLU A 29 -10.49 -34.32 12.93
C GLU A 29 -10.08 -35.81 12.85
N THR A 30 -10.79 -36.68 13.57
CA THR A 30 -10.57 -38.14 13.59
C THR A 30 -11.45 -38.89 12.57
N ASN A 31 -12.67 -38.40 12.31
CA ASN A 31 -13.60 -38.99 11.34
C ASN A 31 -13.74 -38.05 10.13
N ARG A 32 -13.24 -38.50 8.97
CA ARG A 32 -13.20 -37.71 7.74
C ARG A 32 -14.55 -37.60 7.01
N SER A 33 -15.61 -38.24 7.51
CA SER A 33 -16.96 -38.08 6.96
C SER A 33 -17.62 -36.78 7.45
N PHE A 34 -18.37 -36.13 6.56
CA PHE A 34 -19.20 -34.97 6.91
C PHE A 34 -20.42 -35.42 7.72
N GLN A 35 -20.67 -34.74 8.83
CA GLN A 35 -21.84 -34.96 9.66
C GLN A 35 -22.69 -33.70 9.69
N LYS A 36 -23.96 -33.80 9.30
CA LYS A 36 -24.91 -32.69 9.38
C LYS A 36 -25.21 -32.37 10.85
N ARG A 37 -25.04 -31.10 11.22
CA ARG A 37 -25.22 -30.58 12.58
C ARG A 37 -26.03 -29.29 12.52
N TRP A 38 -26.75 -29.01 13.60
CA TRP A 38 -27.44 -27.73 13.77
C TRP A 38 -26.48 -26.74 14.41
N PHE A 39 -26.21 -25.61 13.75
CA PHE A 39 -25.30 -24.58 14.23
C PHE A 39 -26.07 -23.36 14.71
N VAL A 40 -25.59 -22.75 15.79
CA VAL A 40 -26.14 -21.52 16.37
C VAL A 40 -24.98 -20.58 16.69
N LEU A 41 -24.96 -19.42 16.03
CA LEU A 41 -24.00 -18.35 16.25
C LEU A 41 -24.58 -17.34 17.25
N LYS A 42 -23.84 -17.11 18.34
CA LYS A 42 -24.15 -16.10 19.37
C LYS A 42 -22.87 -15.34 19.74
N GLY A 43 -22.75 -14.09 19.30
CA GLY A 43 -21.51 -13.32 19.42
C GLY A 43 -20.35 -14.05 18.72
N ASN A 44 -19.23 -14.23 19.42
CA ASN A 44 -18.05 -14.96 18.92
C ASN A 44 -18.08 -16.47 19.16
N LEU A 45 -19.20 -17.02 19.64
CA LEU A 45 -19.33 -18.44 19.95
C LEU A 45 -20.25 -19.11 18.93
N LEU A 46 -19.70 -20.11 18.24
CA LEU A 46 -20.43 -20.94 17.28
C LEU A 46 -20.69 -22.32 17.90
N PHE A 47 -21.91 -22.53 18.38
CA PHE A 47 -22.35 -23.79 18.98
C PHE A 47 -22.84 -24.75 17.90
N TYR A 48 -22.64 -26.05 18.11
CA TYR A 48 -23.22 -27.07 17.25
C TYR A 48 -23.85 -28.23 18.04
N TYR A 49 -24.99 -28.71 17.54
CA TYR A 49 -25.85 -29.70 18.17
C TYR A 49 -26.06 -30.89 17.23
N GLU A 50 -26.51 -32.02 17.79
CA GLU A 50 -26.83 -33.18 16.96
C GLU A 50 -28.02 -32.89 16.06
N LYS A 51 -29.08 -32.32 16.65
CA LYS A 51 -30.34 -31.97 16.00
C LYS A 51 -30.83 -30.60 16.47
N ARG A 52 -31.73 -30.02 15.68
CA ARG A 52 -32.42 -28.79 16.05
C ARG A 52 -33.33 -29.05 17.25
N GLY A 53 -33.16 -28.29 18.33
CA GLY A 53 -33.98 -28.39 19.55
C GLY A 53 -33.31 -29.13 20.71
N ASP A 54 -32.10 -29.67 20.52
CA ASP A 54 -31.32 -30.26 21.61
C ASP A 54 -30.92 -29.18 22.63
N ARG A 55 -30.96 -29.53 23.92
CA ARG A 55 -30.61 -28.62 25.01
C ARG A 55 -29.11 -28.53 25.26
N GLU A 56 -28.33 -29.54 24.91
CA GLU A 56 -26.88 -29.52 25.17
C GLU A 56 -26.11 -29.51 23.83
N PRO A 57 -25.20 -28.52 23.62
CA PRO A 57 -24.36 -28.51 22.44
C PRO A 57 -23.34 -29.64 22.51
N ILE A 58 -23.07 -30.28 21.35
CA ILE A 58 -21.98 -31.25 21.21
C ILE A 58 -20.62 -30.55 21.39
N GLY A 59 -20.54 -29.30 20.95
CA GLY A 59 -19.36 -28.49 21.16
C GLY A 59 -19.56 -27.04 20.76
N VAL A 60 -18.50 -26.27 21.00
CA VAL A 60 -18.43 -24.85 20.69
C VAL A 60 -17.13 -24.55 19.97
N ILE A 61 -17.22 -23.73 18.93
CA ILE A 61 -16.07 -23.15 18.23
C ILE A 61 -16.00 -21.69 18.66
N ILE A 62 -14.91 -21.32 19.34
CA ILE A 62 -14.63 -19.93 19.70
C ILE A 62 -14.00 -19.29 18.48
N LEU A 63 -14.63 -18.29 17.87
CA LEU A 63 -14.22 -17.70 16.59
C LEU A 63 -13.09 -16.65 16.72
N GLU A 64 -12.56 -16.45 17.93
CA GLU A 64 -11.49 -15.51 18.20
C GLU A 64 -10.20 -15.89 17.43
N GLY A 65 -9.69 -14.96 16.61
CA GLY A 65 -8.49 -15.18 15.82
C GLY A 65 -8.65 -16.17 14.65
N CYS A 66 -9.89 -16.51 14.26
CA CYS A 66 -10.14 -17.38 13.10
C CYS A 66 -10.18 -16.60 11.79
N THR A 67 -9.61 -17.18 10.73
CA THR A 67 -9.84 -16.76 9.34
C THR A 67 -10.81 -17.72 8.68
N VAL A 68 -11.80 -17.16 7.96
CA VAL A 68 -12.78 -17.94 7.19
C VAL A 68 -12.28 -18.00 5.75
N GLU A 69 -11.97 -19.19 5.27
CA GLU A 69 -11.37 -19.43 3.96
C GLU A 69 -12.25 -20.38 3.14
N LEU A 70 -12.24 -20.27 1.82
CA LEU A 70 -12.88 -21.29 0.96
C LEU A 70 -12.01 -22.55 0.98
N SER A 71 -12.62 -23.73 1.10
CA SER A 71 -11.86 -24.98 1.10
C SER A 71 -11.31 -25.28 -0.30
N GLU A 72 -10.07 -25.74 -0.38
CA GLU A 72 -9.44 -26.20 -1.63
C GLU A 72 -9.90 -27.62 -2.05
N SER A 73 -10.73 -28.27 -1.23
CA SER A 73 -11.26 -29.59 -1.53
C SER A 73 -12.33 -29.55 -2.64
N SER A 74 -12.42 -30.62 -3.43
CA SER A 74 -13.37 -30.76 -4.55
C SER A 74 -14.85 -30.85 -4.13
N ASP A 75 -15.14 -30.69 -2.83
CA ASP A 75 -16.47 -30.84 -2.25
C ASP A 75 -17.23 -29.52 -2.34
N ALA A 76 -18.38 -29.52 -3.03
CA ALA A 76 -19.16 -28.31 -3.28
C ALA A 76 -19.59 -27.59 -1.98
N PHE A 77 -19.53 -26.25 -2.02
CA PHE A 77 -19.98 -25.33 -0.95
C PHE A 77 -19.28 -25.52 0.40
N THR A 78 -17.98 -25.83 0.38
CA THR A 78 -17.16 -26.10 1.56
C THR A 78 -16.23 -24.93 1.90
N PHE A 79 -16.13 -24.59 3.19
CA PHE A 79 -15.28 -23.54 3.74
C PHE A 79 -14.60 -24.00 5.03
N GLU A 80 -13.51 -23.32 5.40
CA GLU A 80 -12.64 -23.68 6.51
C GLU A 80 -12.52 -22.52 7.50
N LEU A 81 -12.49 -22.85 8.79
CA LEU A 81 -12.17 -21.93 9.88
C LEU A 81 -10.75 -22.26 10.36
N VAL A 82 -9.79 -21.39 10.03
CA VAL A 82 -8.36 -21.59 10.27
C VAL A 82 -7.92 -20.72 11.45
N PHE A 83 -7.23 -21.32 12.43
CA PHE A 83 -6.73 -20.62 13.62
C PHE A 83 -5.19 -20.56 13.61
N GLN A 84 -4.62 -19.36 13.74
CA GLN A 84 -3.16 -19.15 13.72
C GLN A 84 -2.53 -19.40 15.12
N GLY A 85 -1.48 -20.23 15.19
CA GLY A 85 -0.73 -20.52 16.42
C GLY A 85 -0.19 -21.96 16.52
N SER A 86 0.70 -22.24 17.49
CA SER A 86 1.23 -23.60 17.72
C SER A 86 0.12 -24.55 18.20
N GLY A 87 -0.29 -25.49 17.33
CA GLY A 87 -1.45 -26.38 17.55
C GLY A 87 -2.70 -25.98 16.75
N SER A 88 -2.53 -25.34 15.60
CA SER A 88 -3.58 -24.85 14.69
C SER A 88 -4.70 -25.88 14.48
N ARG A 89 -5.88 -25.60 15.04
CA ARG A 89 -7.12 -26.35 14.75
C ARG A 89 -7.74 -25.76 13.50
N THR A 90 -8.19 -26.62 12.58
CA THR A 90 -8.97 -26.20 11.41
C THR A 90 -10.31 -26.91 11.42
N TYR A 91 -11.40 -26.15 11.28
CA TYR A 91 -12.74 -26.72 11.17
C TYR A 91 -13.24 -26.61 9.73
N VAL A 92 -13.56 -27.74 9.12
CA VAL A 92 -14.10 -27.78 7.74
C VAL A 92 -15.62 -27.93 7.82
N LEU A 93 -16.33 -26.98 7.21
CA LEU A 93 -17.78 -26.86 7.19
C LEU A 93 -18.28 -26.80 5.74
N SER A 94 -19.46 -27.36 5.47
CA SER A 94 -20.10 -27.33 4.15
C SER A 94 -21.57 -26.99 4.28
N ALA A 95 -22.08 -26.15 3.38
CA ALA A 95 -23.48 -25.77 3.31
C ALA A 95 -24.21 -26.51 2.19
N ASP A 96 -25.55 -26.55 2.23
CA ASP A 96 -26.35 -27.23 1.21
C ASP A 96 -26.38 -26.42 -0.12
N THR A 97 -26.16 -25.10 -0.08
CA THR A 97 -26.15 -24.21 -1.26
C THR A 97 -25.05 -23.15 -1.20
N GLN A 98 -24.69 -22.59 -2.35
CA GLN A 98 -23.72 -21.47 -2.46
C GLN A 98 -24.16 -20.24 -1.66
N ASN A 99 -25.44 -19.85 -1.75
CA ASN A 99 -25.96 -18.69 -1.01
C ASN A 99 -25.89 -18.92 0.51
N ASP A 100 -26.23 -20.13 0.97
CA ASP A 100 -26.12 -20.46 2.40
C ASP A 100 -24.67 -20.43 2.87
N MET A 101 -23.74 -20.92 2.06
CA MET A 101 -22.30 -20.86 2.35
C MET A 101 -21.84 -19.40 2.49
N GLU A 102 -22.14 -18.55 1.51
CA GLU A 102 -21.74 -17.13 1.54
C GLU A 102 -22.33 -16.39 2.75
N ASP A 103 -23.60 -16.64 3.06
CA ASP A 103 -24.27 -16.06 4.22
C ASP A 103 -23.67 -16.53 5.55
N TRP A 104 -23.29 -17.81 5.64
CA TRP A 104 -22.61 -18.36 6.83
C TRP A 104 -21.20 -17.82 6.98
N MET A 105 -20.41 -17.81 5.91
CA MET A 105 -19.06 -17.25 5.92
C MET A 105 -19.08 -15.78 6.33
N LYS A 106 -20.03 -14.99 5.81
CA LYS A 106 -20.20 -13.59 6.16
C LYS A 106 -20.57 -13.40 7.63
N ALA A 107 -21.54 -14.16 8.14
CA ALA A 107 -21.97 -14.06 9.54
C ALA A 107 -20.82 -14.41 10.52
N ILE A 108 -20.07 -15.47 10.23
CA ILE A 108 -18.93 -15.91 11.05
C ILE A 108 -17.79 -14.88 11.00
N ALA A 109 -17.46 -14.35 9.81
CA ALA A 109 -16.44 -13.33 9.67
C ALA A 109 -16.80 -12.01 10.39
N CYS A 110 -18.08 -11.60 10.33
CA CYS A 110 -18.58 -10.43 11.05
C CYS A 110 -18.55 -10.63 12.57
N ALA A 111 -18.94 -11.81 13.07
CA ALA A 111 -18.91 -12.12 14.49
C ALA A 111 -17.51 -11.99 15.12
N GLY A 112 -16.47 -12.44 14.41
CA GLY A 112 -15.08 -12.25 14.86
C GLY A 112 -14.68 -10.78 14.92
N TYR A 113 -15.13 -9.97 13.96
CA TYR A 113 -14.85 -8.53 13.90
C TYR A 113 -15.56 -7.73 15.00
N ASP A 114 -16.85 -8.00 15.24
CA ASP A 114 -17.65 -7.30 16.24
C ASP A 114 -17.20 -7.62 17.67
N PHE A 115 -16.75 -8.85 17.92
CA PHE A 115 -16.12 -9.21 19.20
C PHE A 115 -14.83 -8.45 19.45
N MET A 116 -13.92 -8.37 18.47
CA MET A 116 -12.70 -7.56 18.61
C MET A 116 -13.01 -6.10 18.93
N LYS A 117 -14.06 -5.55 18.31
CA LYS A 117 -14.53 -4.18 18.58
C LYS A 117 -15.04 -4.03 20.03
N LEU A 118 -15.83 -4.97 20.53
CA LEU A 118 -16.34 -4.97 21.90
C LEU A 118 -15.24 -5.21 22.94
N MET A 119 -14.29 -6.10 22.67
CA MET A 119 -13.17 -6.38 23.56
C MET A 119 -12.24 -5.17 23.67
N VAL A 120 -12.00 -4.46 22.56
CA VAL A 120 -11.25 -3.19 22.57
C VAL A 120 -11.99 -2.13 23.39
N LEU A 121 -13.33 -2.06 23.29
CA LEU A 121 -14.14 -1.13 24.09
C LEU A 121 -14.11 -1.48 25.59
N GLU A 122 -14.19 -2.76 25.96
CA GLU A 122 -14.12 -3.19 27.36
C GLU A 122 -12.71 -3.03 27.94
N LEU A 123 -11.66 -3.31 27.17
CA LEU A 123 -10.28 -3.01 27.58
C LEU A 123 -10.06 -1.51 27.76
N GLN A 124 -10.69 -0.69 26.92
CA GLN A 124 -10.68 0.76 27.06
C GLN A 124 -11.39 1.17 28.36
N ARG A 125 -12.56 0.59 28.67
CA ARG A 125 -13.29 0.85 29.91
C ARG A 125 -12.50 0.40 31.15
N GLN A 126 -11.87 -0.76 31.12
CA GLN A 126 -11.03 -1.26 32.22
C GLN A 126 -9.77 -0.40 32.41
N LEU A 127 -9.20 0.12 31.32
CA LEU A 127 -8.10 1.08 31.38
C LEU A 127 -8.58 2.41 32.00
N ASP A 128 -9.78 2.86 31.66
CA ASP A 128 -10.38 4.07 32.22
C ASP A 128 -10.75 3.90 33.72
N ASP A 129 -11.23 2.73 34.13
CA ASP A 129 -11.49 2.36 35.54
C ASP A 129 -10.18 2.28 36.35
N LEU A 130 -9.12 1.69 35.79
CA LEU A 130 -7.79 1.60 36.43
C LEU A 130 -7.07 2.95 36.55
N THR A 131 -7.45 3.92 35.72
CA THR A 131 -6.90 5.28 35.78
C THR A 131 -7.70 6.20 36.71
N THR A 132 -8.99 5.91 36.94
CA THR A 132 -9.81 6.62 37.94
C THR A 132 -9.59 6.15 39.38
N ASP A 133 -9.23 4.87 39.61
CA ASP A 133 -8.97 4.32 40.97
C ASP A 133 -7.62 4.75 41.59
N ARG A 134 -6.81 5.57 40.90
CA ARG A 134 -5.50 6.06 41.39
C ARG A 134 -5.51 7.48 41.98
N THR A 135 -6.68 8.04 42.28
CA THR A 135 -6.80 9.33 42.99
C THR A 135 -7.34 9.13 44.41
N PRO A 136 -6.55 9.35 45.48
CA PRO A 136 -7.09 9.40 46.83
C PRO A 136 -7.91 10.67 47.02
N ALA A 137 -9.14 10.49 47.51
CA ALA A 137 -10.03 11.55 47.93
C ALA A 137 -9.38 12.47 48.97
N THR A 138 -9.48 13.79 48.78
CA THR A 138 -9.40 14.76 49.87
C THR A 138 -10.55 15.75 49.79
N ASN A 139 -11.30 15.74 50.89
CA ASN A 139 -12.47 16.53 51.25
C ASN A 139 -12.44 18.00 50.80
N THR A 140 -13.57 18.49 50.32
CA THR A 140 -13.96 19.89 50.51
C THR A 140 -15.39 19.97 51.02
N VAL A 141 -15.48 20.37 52.29
CA VAL A 141 -16.67 20.86 52.95
C VAL A 141 -17.00 22.24 52.36
N SER A 142 -18.29 22.48 52.17
CA SER A 142 -18.92 23.73 51.77
C SER A 142 -18.47 24.94 52.61
N LEU A 143 -18.37 26.12 52.00
CA LEU A 143 -19.07 27.33 52.47
C LEU A 143 -18.89 28.49 51.49
N SER A 144 -20.01 28.86 50.88
CA SER A 144 -20.28 30.14 50.23
C SER A 144 -20.36 31.27 51.27
N GLN A 145 -19.83 32.46 50.92
CA GLN A 145 -20.41 33.80 51.13
C GLN A 145 -19.37 34.88 51.48
N GLN A 146 -19.65 36.07 50.94
CA GLN A 146 -19.17 37.42 51.28
C GLN A 146 -17.92 37.97 50.58
N LEU A 147 -18.20 38.59 49.42
CA LEU A 147 -17.69 39.91 49.05
C LEU A 147 -18.01 40.94 50.15
N THR A 148 -17.01 41.73 50.55
CA THR A 148 -17.05 43.21 50.46
C THR A 148 -15.71 43.81 50.90
N SER A 149 -15.25 44.81 50.12
CA SER A 149 -14.38 45.94 50.49
C SER A 149 -12.94 45.63 50.93
N SER A 150 -11.90 46.37 50.59
CA SER A 150 -11.66 47.58 49.80
C SER A 150 -10.18 47.94 50.07
N THR A 151 -9.50 48.56 49.08
CA THR A 151 -8.30 49.43 49.25
C THR A 151 -7.02 48.72 49.76
N ASP A 152 -5.78 49.07 49.45
CA ASP A 152 -5.10 50.13 48.70
C ASP A 152 -3.63 49.67 48.53
N ARG A 153 -2.92 50.15 47.49
CA ARG A 153 -1.44 50.37 47.39
C ARG A 153 -0.49 49.17 47.68
N GLY A 154 0.69 49.01 47.10
CA GLY A 154 1.60 49.78 46.26
C GLY A 154 2.94 48.98 46.28
N VAL A 155 3.52 48.73 45.10
CA VAL A 155 4.86 49.21 44.66
C VAL A 155 6.08 48.60 45.38
N GLU A 156 6.92 47.93 44.56
CA GLU A 156 8.39 47.68 44.66
C GLU A 156 8.91 46.90 45.88
N GLY A 157 9.86 45.97 45.79
CA GLY A 157 10.82 45.53 44.78
C GLY A 157 11.85 44.60 45.46
N LEU A 158 12.91 44.26 44.74
CA LEU A 158 14.12 43.50 45.11
C LEU A 158 14.17 41.97 44.86
N LEU A 159 15.04 41.67 43.89
CA LEU A 159 15.80 40.44 43.64
C LEU A 159 16.41 39.84 44.92
N VAL A 160 16.52 38.50 45.00
CA VAL A 160 17.78 37.74 44.83
C VAL A 160 17.48 36.26 44.55
N ASP A 161 18.01 35.83 43.41
CA ASP A 161 18.53 34.53 42.93
C ASP A 161 18.65 33.34 43.90
N LEU A 162 18.10 32.18 43.51
CA LEU A 162 18.60 30.83 43.81
C LEU A 162 18.22 29.85 42.68
N SER A 163 19.18 29.54 41.81
CA SER A 163 19.27 28.36 40.93
C SER A 163 19.12 27.04 41.73
N VAL A 164 18.61 25.88 41.28
CA VAL A 164 18.72 25.12 40.00
C VAL A 164 17.55 24.06 39.92
N PRO A 165 17.43 23.12 38.95
CA PRO A 165 16.26 22.98 38.07
C PRO A 165 15.53 21.61 38.15
N GLU A 166 14.19 21.53 38.17
CA GLU A 166 13.55 20.23 37.95
C GLU A 166 12.14 20.33 37.33
N GLN A 167 12.06 19.80 36.10
CA GLN A 167 10.95 19.07 35.51
C GLN A 167 9.54 19.68 35.55
N GLU A 168 9.16 20.39 34.48
CA GLU A 168 7.75 20.43 34.05
C GLU A 168 7.58 20.57 32.52
N THR A 169 8.30 19.75 31.75
CA THR A 169 7.99 19.47 30.34
C THR A 169 7.03 18.29 30.25
N MET A 170 5.75 18.44 30.62
CA MET A 170 4.72 17.47 30.22
C MET A 170 3.25 17.91 30.37
N LYS A 171 2.92 19.20 30.18
CA LYS A 171 1.51 19.65 30.08
C LYS A 171 1.29 20.72 29.01
N GLN A 172 1.67 20.43 27.77
CA GLN A 172 1.19 21.17 26.57
C GLN A 172 0.87 20.21 25.42
N HIS A 173 -0.12 19.34 25.61
CA HIS A 173 -0.77 18.64 24.50
C HIS A 173 -2.27 18.52 24.75
N ALA A 174 -2.99 19.64 24.64
CA ALA A 174 -4.46 19.63 24.53
C ALA A 174 -5.02 20.93 23.92
N THR A 175 -4.44 21.40 22.82
CA THR A 175 -5.14 22.30 21.88
C THR A 175 -4.64 21.96 20.49
N ARG A 176 -5.38 21.10 19.78
CA ARG A 176 -5.23 20.95 18.33
C ARG A 176 -5.56 22.30 17.71
N HIS A 177 -4.56 23.08 17.35
CA HIS A 177 -4.76 24.23 16.49
C HIS A 177 -5.30 23.69 15.16
N ASN A 178 -6.55 24.00 14.82
CA ASN A 178 -7.10 23.67 13.52
C ASN A 178 -6.44 24.61 12.48
N PRO A 179 -5.56 24.12 11.58
CA PRO A 179 -4.89 24.98 10.62
C PRO A 179 -5.85 25.58 9.57
N PHE A 180 -7.11 25.14 9.54
CA PHE A 180 -8.18 25.68 8.68
C PHE A 180 -8.91 26.88 9.30
N ASN A 181 -8.54 27.32 10.50
CA ASN A 181 -8.90 28.65 11.00
C ASN A 181 -7.99 29.76 10.44
N ALA A 182 -7.04 29.44 9.56
CA ALA A 182 -6.33 30.45 8.78
C ALA A 182 -7.29 31.07 7.75
N GLU A 183 -7.29 32.39 7.62
CA GLU A 183 -8.08 33.07 6.58
C GLU A 183 -7.75 32.49 5.20
N PRO A 184 -8.75 32.37 4.30
CA PRO A 184 -8.53 31.88 2.94
C PRO A 184 -7.36 32.64 2.28
N ARG A 185 -6.35 31.92 1.79
CA ARG A 185 -5.23 32.58 1.10
C ARG A 185 -5.75 33.16 -0.22
N SER A 186 -5.88 34.48 -0.29
CA SER A 186 -6.40 35.22 -1.45
C SER A 186 -5.47 35.21 -2.66
N ASN A 187 -4.20 34.82 -2.49
CA ASN A 187 -3.14 34.94 -3.51
C ASN A 187 -2.72 33.60 -4.15
N ILE A 188 -3.53 32.54 -4.06
CA ILE A 188 -3.20 31.28 -4.75
C ILE A 188 -3.44 31.46 -6.26
N PRO A 189 -2.48 31.13 -7.14
CA PRO A 189 -2.68 31.17 -8.58
C PRO A 189 -3.94 30.42 -9.01
N THR A 190 -4.61 30.92 -10.05
CA THR A 190 -5.77 30.23 -10.65
C THR A 190 -5.31 29.13 -11.61
N SER A 191 -4.18 29.32 -12.29
CA SER A 191 -3.57 28.36 -13.21
C SER A 191 -2.58 27.42 -12.53
N PHE A 192 -2.60 26.16 -12.93
CA PHE A 192 -1.62 25.15 -12.50
C PHE A 192 -0.23 25.49 -13.05
N PRO A 193 0.82 25.63 -12.21
CA PRO A 193 2.14 26.11 -12.63
C PRO A 193 2.99 25.05 -13.35
N GLY A 194 2.60 23.77 -13.31
CA GLY A 194 3.31 22.68 -13.97
C GLY A 194 3.48 21.47 -13.04
N PRO A 195 4.00 20.34 -13.54
CA PRO A 195 4.08 19.08 -12.79
C PRO A 195 5.20 19.02 -11.74
N GLY A 196 5.97 20.11 -11.56
CA GLY A 196 7.09 20.18 -10.62
C GLY A 196 6.70 20.55 -9.18
N GLU A 197 7.68 21.02 -8.41
CA GLU A 197 7.50 21.47 -7.01
C GLU A 197 6.40 22.52 -6.84
N ASP A 198 6.37 23.52 -7.72
CA ASP A 198 5.35 24.57 -7.69
C ASP A 198 3.95 24.00 -7.89
N GLY A 199 3.82 22.92 -8.68
CA GLY A 199 2.56 22.21 -8.88
C GLY A 199 2.08 21.49 -7.64
N LEU A 200 3.00 20.78 -6.96
CA LEU A 200 2.68 20.13 -5.68
C LEU A 200 2.32 21.17 -4.61
N GLN A 201 3.06 22.28 -4.56
CA GLN A 201 2.76 23.40 -3.67
C GLN A 201 1.39 24.02 -3.98
N PHE A 202 1.06 24.21 -5.25
CA PHE A 202 -0.25 24.67 -5.70
C PHE A 202 -1.39 23.78 -5.19
N PHE A 203 -1.23 22.46 -5.28
CA PHE A 203 -2.24 21.53 -4.76
C PHE A 203 -2.35 21.58 -3.24
N ARG A 204 -1.23 21.71 -2.51
CA ARG A 204 -1.21 21.84 -1.05
C ARG A 204 -1.84 23.15 -0.57
N ASP A 205 -1.53 24.27 -1.19
CA ASP A 205 -2.09 25.57 -0.82
C ASP A 205 -3.61 25.59 -0.98
N ARG A 206 -4.13 24.92 -2.03
CA ARG A 206 -5.56 24.77 -2.24
C ARG A 206 -6.26 23.91 -1.19
N LEU A 207 -5.55 23.07 -0.44
CA LEU A 207 -6.17 22.31 0.65
C LEU A 207 -6.75 23.25 1.70
N VAL A 208 -6.11 24.39 1.98
CA VAL A 208 -6.59 25.38 2.95
C VAL A 208 -8.00 25.86 2.59
N ASN A 209 -8.22 26.16 1.30
CA ASN A 209 -9.50 26.66 0.82
C ASN A 209 -10.51 25.54 0.51
N TYR A 210 -10.02 24.37 0.10
CA TYR A 210 -10.82 23.24 -0.37
C TYR A 210 -10.34 21.91 0.28
N PRO A 211 -10.59 21.71 1.58
CA PRO A 211 -9.98 20.63 2.36
C PRO A 211 -10.48 19.24 1.96
N LYS A 212 -11.70 19.14 1.43
CA LYS A 212 -12.35 17.87 1.08
C LYS A 212 -12.50 17.66 -0.41
N MET A 213 -13.14 18.60 -1.09
CA MET A 213 -13.49 18.50 -2.50
C MET A 213 -13.25 19.82 -3.22
N VAL A 214 -12.87 19.75 -4.49
CA VAL A 214 -12.62 20.91 -5.36
C VAL A 214 -13.08 20.61 -6.78
N TYR A 215 -13.68 21.57 -7.47
CA TYR A 215 -13.94 21.46 -8.90
C TYR A 215 -12.71 21.89 -9.70
N LEU A 216 -12.29 21.06 -10.65
CA LEU A 216 -11.16 21.32 -11.53
C LEU A 216 -11.64 21.47 -12.96
N PHE A 217 -11.32 22.61 -13.58
CA PHE A 217 -11.66 22.89 -14.97
C PHE A 217 -10.40 22.81 -15.84
N TYR A 218 -10.41 21.90 -16.80
CA TYR A 218 -9.35 21.72 -17.79
C TYR A 218 -9.76 22.43 -19.08
N GLY A 219 -9.57 23.75 -19.09
CA GLY A 219 -10.15 24.62 -20.12
C GLY A 219 -11.69 24.62 -20.05
N PRO A 220 -12.38 25.01 -21.13
CA PRO A 220 -13.84 25.13 -21.12
C PRO A 220 -14.60 23.81 -21.37
N PHE A 221 -13.90 22.72 -21.69
CA PHE A 221 -14.52 21.50 -22.23
C PHE A 221 -14.57 20.33 -21.25
N HIS A 222 -13.75 20.34 -20.20
CA HIS A 222 -13.64 19.22 -19.29
C HIS A 222 -13.61 19.71 -17.84
N CYS A 223 -14.49 19.14 -17.03
CA CYS A 223 -14.56 19.38 -15.59
C CYS A 223 -14.43 18.05 -14.86
N SER A 224 -13.68 18.05 -13.77
CA SER A 224 -13.60 16.93 -12.84
C SER A 224 -13.79 17.39 -11.40
N VAL A 225 -14.04 16.44 -10.51
CA VAL A 225 -14.13 16.68 -9.07
C VAL A 225 -12.90 16.10 -8.39
N GLY A 226 -12.04 16.98 -7.88
CA GLY A 226 -10.89 16.64 -7.07
C GLY A 226 -11.30 16.27 -5.64
N ILE A 227 -10.79 15.15 -5.12
CA ILE A 227 -10.98 14.67 -3.75
C ILE A 227 -9.65 14.72 -3.00
N ASN A 228 -9.67 15.36 -1.83
CA ASN A 228 -8.50 15.67 -1.00
C ASN A 228 -8.56 15.09 0.43
N HIS A 229 -9.65 14.39 0.78
CA HIS A 229 -9.90 13.88 2.14
C HIS A 229 -10.32 12.39 2.12
N PRO A 230 -9.94 11.58 3.13
CA PRO A 230 -10.25 10.16 3.19
C PRO A 230 -11.75 9.87 3.19
N ASP A 231 -12.58 10.68 3.85
CA ASP A 231 -14.04 10.44 3.91
C ASP A 231 -14.69 10.35 2.52
N PRO A 232 -14.61 11.37 1.64
CA PRO A 232 -15.13 11.25 0.28
C PRO A 232 -14.36 10.22 -0.55
N ALA A 233 -13.04 10.09 -0.36
CA ALA A 233 -12.24 9.10 -1.10
C ALA A 233 -12.70 7.67 -0.82
N LYS A 234 -13.03 7.34 0.43
CA LYS A 234 -13.50 6.03 0.89
C LYS A 234 -14.82 5.63 0.25
N CYS A 235 -15.76 6.56 0.08
CA CYS A 235 -17.03 6.30 -0.60
C CYS A 235 -16.81 5.85 -2.04
N ILE A 236 -15.87 6.48 -2.74
CA ILE A 236 -15.53 6.13 -4.13
C ILE A 236 -14.67 4.86 -4.19
N LEU A 237 -13.62 4.77 -3.39
CA LEU A 237 -12.63 3.70 -3.45
C LEU A 237 -13.17 2.33 -3.02
N LYS A 238 -14.23 2.27 -2.20
CA LYS A 238 -14.91 1.01 -1.88
C LYS A 238 -15.63 0.37 -3.07
N THR A 239 -15.87 1.13 -4.13
CA THR A 239 -16.54 0.66 -5.34
C THR A 239 -15.53 0.21 -6.40
N SER A 240 -16.01 -0.51 -7.41
CA SER A 240 -15.23 -0.93 -8.58
C SER A 240 -15.42 -0.02 -9.80
N GLU A 241 -15.87 1.23 -9.58
CA GLU A 241 -16.12 2.22 -10.63
C GLU A 241 -14.95 2.29 -11.63
N PRO A 242 -15.25 2.38 -12.94
CA PRO A 242 -14.24 2.34 -13.98
C PRO A 242 -13.32 3.57 -13.93
N LYS A 243 -12.24 3.49 -14.69
CA LYS A 243 -11.37 4.64 -14.99
C LYS A 243 -11.96 5.41 -16.19
N PRO A 244 -11.77 6.74 -16.28
CA PRO A 244 -12.22 7.50 -17.46
C PRO A 244 -11.50 7.00 -18.72
N ARG A 245 -12.24 6.84 -19.82
CA ARG A 245 -11.71 6.33 -21.10
C ARG A 245 -11.79 7.32 -22.25
N GLU A 246 -12.71 8.29 -22.16
CA GLU A 246 -12.94 9.27 -23.21
C GLU A 246 -11.97 10.45 -23.14
N MET A 247 -11.53 10.82 -21.93
CA MET A 247 -10.60 11.92 -21.69
C MET A 247 -9.75 11.64 -20.44
N GLY A 248 -8.70 12.44 -20.24
CA GLY A 248 -7.86 12.39 -19.05
C GLY A 248 -6.66 11.43 -19.13
N GLY A 249 -6.06 11.13 -17.98
CA GLY A 249 -4.77 10.41 -17.91
C GLY A 249 -4.86 8.98 -18.43
N TYR A 250 -5.94 8.26 -18.10
CA TYR A 250 -6.15 6.88 -18.55
C TYR A 250 -6.46 6.77 -20.04
N HIS A 251 -7.16 7.76 -20.63
CA HIS A 251 -7.32 7.85 -22.08
C HIS A 251 -5.97 7.97 -22.78
N ASN A 252 -5.09 8.85 -22.27
CA ASN A 252 -3.75 9.04 -22.84
C ASN A 252 -2.88 7.77 -22.76
N ALA A 253 -3.14 6.89 -21.78
CA ALA A 253 -2.43 5.62 -21.61
C ALA A 253 -2.98 4.48 -22.48
N LEU A 254 -4.21 4.58 -23.02
CA LEU A 254 -4.84 3.51 -23.82
C LEU A 254 -3.99 3.05 -25.02
N PRO A 255 -3.38 3.92 -25.84
CA PRO A 255 -2.59 3.46 -26.97
C PRO A 255 -1.34 2.69 -26.56
N TRP A 256 -0.84 2.90 -25.33
CA TRP A 256 0.30 2.19 -24.79
C TRP A 256 -0.10 0.89 -24.08
N LEU A 257 -0.94 0.97 -23.04
CA LEU A 257 -1.25 -0.16 -22.15
C LEU A 257 -2.47 -0.98 -22.61
N GLY A 258 -3.24 -0.44 -23.56
CA GLY A 258 -4.49 -1.03 -24.00
C GLY A 258 -5.49 -1.21 -22.87
N GLU A 259 -6.34 -2.22 -22.97
CA GLU A 259 -7.28 -2.60 -21.90
C GLU A 259 -6.68 -3.67 -20.97
N GLY A 260 -5.44 -3.45 -20.51
CA GLY A 260 -4.84 -4.24 -19.45
C GLY A 260 -5.47 -3.93 -18.09
N LEU A 261 -5.04 -4.61 -17.03
CA LEU A 261 -5.68 -4.57 -15.70
C LEU A 261 -5.91 -3.15 -15.15
N LEU A 262 -5.01 -2.21 -15.44
CA LEU A 262 -5.10 -0.81 -15.02
C LEU A 262 -6.33 -0.09 -15.59
N ILE A 263 -6.61 -0.27 -16.88
CA ILE A 263 -7.60 0.50 -17.66
C ILE A 263 -8.88 -0.30 -17.90
N ALA A 264 -8.82 -1.63 -17.80
CA ALA A 264 -9.99 -2.49 -17.95
C ALA A 264 -11.13 -2.05 -17.01
N GLY A 265 -12.35 -2.01 -17.56
CA GLY A 265 -13.59 -1.68 -16.85
C GLY A 265 -14.50 -2.89 -16.68
N GLY A 266 -15.49 -2.76 -15.77
CA GLY A 266 -16.59 -3.72 -15.63
C GLY A 266 -16.17 -5.19 -15.50
N LYS A 267 -16.90 -6.07 -16.21
CA LYS A 267 -16.70 -7.53 -16.18
C LYS A 267 -15.32 -7.97 -16.65
N LYS A 268 -14.74 -7.29 -17.66
CA LYS A 268 -13.41 -7.59 -18.19
C LYS A 268 -12.34 -7.43 -17.11
N TRP A 269 -12.41 -6.33 -16.37
CA TRP A 269 -11.52 -6.11 -15.23
C TRP A 269 -11.69 -7.16 -14.14
N ALA A 270 -12.93 -7.46 -13.74
CA ALA A 270 -13.18 -8.44 -12.70
C ALA A 270 -12.64 -9.82 -13.08
N ARG A 271 -12.84 -10.24 -14.34
CA ARG A 271 -12.27 -11.47 -14.89
C ARG A 271 -10.74 -11.46 -14.83
N ASN A 272 -10.10 -10.44 -15.41
CA ASN A 272 -8.63 -10.36 -15.46
C ASN A 272 -8.04 -10.27 -14.04
N ARG A 273 -8.63 -9.49 -13.13
CA ARG A 273 -8.19 -9.40 -11.73
C ARG A 273 -8.22 -10.75 -11.04
N ARG A 274 -9.30 -11.51 -11.23
CA ARG A 274 -9.41 -12.86 -10.65
C ARG A 274 -8.37 -13.82 -11.22
N LEU A 275 -8.15 -13.79 -12.53
CA LEU A 275 -7.14 -14.64 -13.18
C LEU A 275 -5.71 -14.32 -12.73
N LEU A 276 -5.41 -13.05 -12.46
CA LEU A 276 -4.07 -12.57 -12.16
C LEU A 276 -3.69 -12.55 -10.67
N THR A 277 -4.67 -12.48 -9.76
CA THR A 277 -4.42 -12.44 -8.31
C THR A 277 -3.57 -13.61 -7.79
N PRO A 278 -3.76 -14.86 -8.26
CA PRO A 278 -2.90 -15.97 -7.86
C PRO A 278 -1.41 -15.77 -8.12
N ALA A 279 -1.02 -14.96 -9.12
CA ALA A 279 0.38 -14.64 -9.43
C ALA A 279 1.11 -13.89 -8.30
N PHE A 280 0.35 -13.31 -7.38
CA PHE A 280 0.86 -12.49 -6.26
C PHE A 280 0.68 -13.19 -4.90
N HIS A 281 0.43 -14.50 -4.91
CA HIS A 281 0.34 -15.31 -3.70
C HIS A 281 1.70 -15.40 -2.99
N PHE A 282 1.70 -15.51 -1.66
CA PHE A 282 2.92 -15.44 -0.85
C PHE A 282 3.95 -16.54 -1.21
N ASP A 283 3.50 -17.72 -1.61
CA ASP A 283 4.38 -18.83 -2.04
C ASP A 283 5.18 -18.51 -3.31
N ILE A 284 4.64 -17.67 -4.19
CA ILE A 284 5.34 -17.15 -5.37
C ILE A 284 6.29 -16.02 -4.94
N LEU A 285 5.77 -15.06 -4.18
CA LEU A 285 6.55 -13.92 -3.70
C LEU A 285 7.78 -14.34 -2.88
N LYS A 286 7.68 -15.46 -2.15
CA LYS A 286 8.80 -16.05 -1.40
C LYS A 286 9.99 -16.40 -2.28
N GLN A 287 9.74 -16.87 -3.49
CA GLN A 287 10.80 -17.22 -4.45
C GLN A 287 11.46 -15.96 -5.03
N TYR A 288 10.69 -14.89 -5.21
CA TYR A 288 11.20 -13.61 -5.74
C TYR A 288 12.16 -12.90 -4.80
N VAL A 289 12.18 -13.23 -3.50
CA VAL A 289 13.21 -12.71 -2.59
C VAL A 289 14.61 -13.09 -3.05
N ALA A 290 14.83 -14.31 -3.57
CA ALA A 290 16.13 -14.71 -4.10
C ALA A 290 16.52 -13.85 -5.31
N VAL A 291 15.58 -13.64 -6.24
CA VAL A 291 15.79 -12.79 -7.43
C VAL A 291 16.13 -11.36 -7.04
N ASN A 292 15.45 -10.80 -6.02
CA ASN A 292 15.74 -9.46 -5.51
C ASN A 292 17.16 -9.35 -4.95
N ASN A 293 17.66 -10.38 -4.26
CA ASN A 293 19.04 -10.41 -3.76
C ASN A 293 20.05 -10.43 -4.93
N GLU A 294 19.85 -11.29 -5.91
CA GLU A 294 20.73 -11.41 -7.09
C GLU A 294 20.77 -10.11 -7.91
N ALA A 295 19.61 -9.49 -8.16
CA ALA A 295 19.55 -8.21 -8.85
C ALA A 295 20.22 -7.10 -8.04
N SER A 296 20.16 -7.17 -6.70
CA SER A 296 20.84 -6.23 -5.80
C SER A 296 22.36 -6.40 -5.82
N ASP A 297 22.91 -7.59 -6.10
CA ASP A 297 24.36 -7.79 -6.23
C ASP A 297 24.94 -6.95 -7.36
N VAL A 298 24.26 -6.95 -8.51
CA VAL A 298 24.69 -6.15 -9.67
C VAL A 298 24.57 -4.66 -9.39
N LEU A 299 23.51 -4.24 -8.68
CA LEU A 299 23.35 -2.85 -8.23
C LEU A 299 24.48 -2.43 -7.28
N ILE A 300 24.80 -3.27 -6.28
CA ILE A 300 25.90 -3.04 -5.33
C ILE A 300 27.25 -2.98 -6.07
N GLU A 301 27.48 -3.85 -7.05
CA GLU A 301 28.70 -3.84 -7.87
C GLU A 301 28.86 -2.49 -8.60
N LYS A 302 27.78 -1.96 -9.17
CA LYS A 302 27.78 -0.66 -9.84
C LYS A 302 28.01 0.50 -8.88
N ILE A 303 27.28 0.52 -7.75
CA ILE A 303 27.46 1.57 -6.73
C ILE A 303 28.89 1.51 -6.18
N SER A 304 29.45 0.31 -5.97
CA SER A 304 30.84 0.13 -5.54
C SER A 304 31.82 0.78 -6.52
N LYS A 305 31.65 0.54 -7.82
CA LYS A 305 32.50 1.14 -8.88
C LYS A 305 32.45 2.66 -8.83
N THR A 306 31.26 3.24 -8.67
CA THR A 306 31.10 4.71 -8.61
C THR A 306 31.59 5.31 -7.29
N SER A 307 31.48 4.57 -6.18
CA SER A 307 31.94 5.01 -4.86
C SER A 307 33.46 5.07 -4.68
N LYS A 308 34.23 4.43 -5.59
CA LYS A 308 35.71 4.48 -5.59
C LYS A 308 36.25 5.86 -5.96
N ASP A 309 35.47 6.65 -6.70
CA ASP A 309 35.81 8.03 -7.03
C ASP A 309 35.45 8.93 -5.83
N GLU A 310 36.42 9.26 -4.98
CA GLU A 310 36.18 10.06 -3.77
C GLU A 310 35.41 11.36 -4.09
N GLY A 311 34.29 11.58 -3.38
CA GLY A 311 33.48 12.79 -3.49
C GLY A 311 32.51 12.84 -4.68
N LYS A 312 32.46 11.82 -5.53
CA LYS A 312 31.58 11.80 -6.70
C LYS A 312 30.14 11.45 -6.32
N HIS A 313 29.21 12.28 -6.78
CA HIS A 313 27.78 11.99 -6.71
C HIS A 313 27.33 11.31 -8.00
N PHE A 314 26.36 10.41 -7.90
CA PHE A 314 25.82 9.67 -9.04
C PHE A 314 24.30 9.69 -9.06
N GLU A 315 23.74 9.55 -10.26
CA GLU A 315 22.29 9.58 -10.47
C GLU A 315 21.69 8.22 -10.08
N VAL A 316 20.81 8.25 -9.08
CA VAL A 316 20.28 7.08 -8.36
C VAL A 316 19.10 6.45 -9.09
N PHE A 317 18.20 7.25 -9.67
CA PHE A 317 16.99 6.75 -10.32
C PHE A 317 17.32 5.82 -11.49
N ARG A 318 18.37 6.13 -12.26
CA ARG A 318 18.82 5.34 -13.41
C ARG A 318 19.32 3.97 -12.99
N LEU A 319 20.12 3.88 -11.92
CA LEU A 319 20.64 2.60 -11.44
C LEU A 319 19.52 1.74 -10.86
N ILE A 320 18.67 2.34 -10.03
CA ILE A 320 17.54 1.63 -9.40
C ILE A 320 16.51 1.21 -10.46
N GLY A 321 16.19 2.07 -11.43
CA GLY A 321 15.24 1.76 -12.50
C GLY A 321 15.67 0.57 -13.37
N LEU A 322 16.98 0.39 -13.60
CA LEU A 322 17.49 -0.82 -14.25
C LEU A 322 17.38 -2.06 -13.36
N CYS A 323 17.61 -1.91 -12.04
CA CYS A 323 17.48 -2.99 -11.08
C CYS A 323 16.03 -3.49 -10.99
N THR A 324 15.05 -2.59 -10.81
CA THR A 324 13.63 -2.96 -10.72
C THR A 324 13.10 -3.51 -12.04
N LEU A 325 13.58 -3.01 -13.19
CA LEU A 325 13.22 -3.57 -14.50
C LEU A 325 13.72 -5.01 -14.65
N GLU A 326 14.96 -5.29 -14.22
CA GLU A 326 15.50 -6.65 -14.24
C GLU A 326 14.74 -7.58 -13.28
N ILE A 327 14.38 -7.10 -12.09
CA ILE A 327 13.60 -7.85 -11.11
C ILE A 327 12.24 -8.23 -11.69
N ILE A 328 11.46 -7.28 -12.24
CA ILE A 328 10.14 -7.61 -12.77
C ILE A 328 10.23 -8.56 -13.97
N LEU A 329 11.26 -8.44 -14.82
CA LEU A 329 11.46 -9.33 -15.96
C LEU A 329 11.79 -10.77 -15.53
N LYS A 330 12.64 -10.94 -14.53
CA LYS A 330 12.96 -12.27 -13.97
C LYS A 330 11.77 -12.87 -13.22
N CYS A 331 11.09 -12.09 -12.37
CA CYS A 331 10.01 -12.55 -11.52
C CYS A 331 8.72 -12.80 -12.31
N ALA A 332 8.18 -11.78 -12.97
CA ALA A 332 6.86 -11.85 -13.61
C ALA A 332 6.91 -12.45 -15.02
N PHE A 333 8.01 -12.24 -15.75
CA PHE A 333 8.11 -12.61 -17.16
C PHE A 333 9.03 -13.79 -17.46
N SER A 334 9.62 -14.40 -16.41
CA SER A 334 10.58 -15.50 -16.51
C SER A 334 11.66 -15.23 -17.58
N HIS A 335 12.08 -13.97 -17.69
CA HIS A 335 12.96 -13.46 -18.73
C HIS A 335 14.30 -13.08 -18.11
N ASN A 336 15.29 -13.96 -18.31
CA ASN A 336 16.60 -13.86 -17.69
C ASN A 336 17.59 -13.12 -18.60
N ASP A 337 17.43 -11.79 -18.68
CA ASP A 337 18.39 -10.91 -19.35
C ASP A 337 19.16 -10.08 -18.30
N ASP A 338 20.46 -9.91 -18.50
CA ASP A 338 21.33 -9.10 -17.63
C ASP A 338 21.25 -7.61 -18.05
N ILE A 339 20.08 -7.03 -17.79
CA ILE A 339 19.72 -5.68 -18.26
C ILE A 339 20.56 -4.63 -17.57
N GLN A 340 20.90 -4.85 -16.30
CA GLN A 340 21.80 -3.95 -15.61
C GLN A 340 23.18 -3.90 -16.29
N ARG A 341 23.73 -4.98 -16.86
CA ARG A 341 25.04 -4.94 -17.53
C ARG A 341 25.00 -4.52 -19.00
N SER A 342 23.82 -4.35 -19.59
CA SER A 342 23.65 -4.03 -21.02
C SER A 342 24.11 -2.61 -21.43
N GLY A 343 24.44 -1.75 -20.47
CA GLY A 343 24.92 -0.38 -20.70
C GLY A 343 24.39 0.58 -19.63
N GLU A 344 24.70 1.86 -19.79
CA GLU A 344 24.21 2.85 -18.84
C GLU A 344 22.73 3.24 -19.10
N GLU A 345 22.27 3.30 -20.37
CA GLU A 345 20.88 3.65 -20.73
C GLU A 345 20.21 2.49 -21.46
N HIS A 346 19.11 1.94 -20.90
CA HIS A 346 18.34 0.89 -21.57
C HIS A 346 17.23 1.50 -22.45
N PRO A 347 17.13 1.15 -23.75
CA PRO A 347 16.17 1.79 -24.66
C PRO A 347 14.70 1.68 -24.23
N TYR A 348 14.31 0.59 -23.57
CA TYR A 348 12.96 0.45 -22.98
C TYR A 348 12.69 1.47 -21.88
N VAL A 349 13.63 1.67 -20.95
CA VAL A 349 13.48 2.64 -19.85
C VAL A 349 13.34 4.06 -20.42
N LYS A 350 14.15 4.39 -21.44
CA LYS A 350 14.05 5.66 -22.15
C LYS A 350 12.70 5.85 -22.84
N ALA A 351 12.20 4.83 -23.54
CA ALA A 351 10.90 4.88 -24.20
C ALA A 351 9.76 5.07 -23.20
N VAL A 352 9.76 4.33 -22.08
CA VAL A 352 8.79 4.46 -20.98
C VAL A 352 8.80 5.86 -20.38
N PHE A 353 9.99 6.42 -20.14
CA PHE A 353 10.13 7.78 -19.63
C PHE A 353 9.51 8.82 -20.58
N GLN A 354 9.83 8.73 -21.86
CA GLN A 354 9.28 9.64 -22.88
C GLN A 354 7.76 9.45 -23.10
N LEU A 355 7.24 8.22 -23.03
CA LEU A 355 5.80 7.95 -23.06
C LEU A 355 5.11 8.65 -21.88
N SER A 356 5.67 8.51 -20.68
CA SER A 356 5.14 9.09 -19.45
C SER A 356 5.14 10.62 -19.50
N GLN A 357 6.23 11.24 -20.00
CA GLN A 357 6.30 12.69 -20.24
C GLN A 357 5.25 13.15 -21.25
N ALA A 358 5.10 12.44 -22.37
CA ALA A 358 4.11 12.79 -23.39
C ALA A 358 2.66 12.69 -22.87
N MET A 359 2.36 11.72 -22.01
CA MET A 359 1.03 11.59 -21.39
C MET A 359 0.71 12.77 -20.46
N VAL A 360 1.65 13.20 -19.61
CA VAL A 360 1.48 14.38 -18.75
C VAL A 360 1.43 15.66 -19.60
N TYR A 361 2.28 15.76 -20.61
CA TYR A 361 2.28 16.88 -21.57
C TYR A 361 0.91 17.06 -22.24
N ARG A 362 0.28 15.95 -22.64
CA ARG A 362 -1.06 15.91 -23.24
C ARG A 362 -2.14 16.23 -22.20
N LEU A 363 -2.06 15.66 -20.99
CA LEU A 363 -3.02 15.92 -19.90
C LEU A 363 -3.11 17.42 -19.55
N LEU A 364 -1.97 18.12 -19.52
CA LEU A 364 -1.93 19.54 -19.17
C LEU A 364 -2.31 20.48 -20.34
N ARG A 365 -2.66 19.95 -21.52
CA ARG A 365 -2.94 20.73 -22.74
C ARG A 365 -4.25 20.27 -23.38
N PRO A 366 -5.40 20.82 -22.96
CA PRO A 366 -6.72 20.40 -23.45
C PRO A 366 -6.87 20.48 -24.98
N TRP A 367 -6.18 21.40 -25.66
CA TRP A 367 -6.17 21.48 -27.12
C TRP A 367 -5.49 20.28 -27.82
N LEU A 368 -4.82 19.40 -27.08
CA LEU A 368 -4.27 18.12 -27.56
C LEU A 368 -5.12 16.91 -27.14
N TYR A 369 -6.31 17.12 -26.56
CA TYR A 369 -7.20 16.01 -26.24
C TYR A 369 -7.75 15.31 -27.49
N PRO A 370 -8.10 16.01 -28.60
CA PRO A 370 -8.42 15.32 -29.84
C PRO A 370 -7.22 14.54 -30.38
N ASP A 371 -7.38 13.23 -30.57
CA ASP A 371 -6.29 12.33 -31.02
C ASP A 371 -5.61 12.83 -32.30
N PHE A 372 -6.40 13.31 -33.27
CA PHE A 372 -5.85 13.78 -34.53
C PHE A 372 -4.88 14.97 -34.31
N MET A 373 -5.21 15.91 -33.42
CA MET A 373 -4.33 17.05 -33.12
C MET A 373 -3.07 16.59 -32.42
N PHE A 374 -3.20 15.65 -31.48
CA PHE A 374 -2.05 15.10 -30.76
C PHE A 374 -1.08 14.41 -31.71
N TYR A 375 -1.56 13.49 -32.57
CA TYR A 375 -0.69 12.74 -33.49
C TYR A 375 -0.14 13.59 -34.65
N LEU A 376 -0.70 14.76 -34.93
CA LEU A 376 -0.10 15.77 -35.83
C LEU A 376 1.03 16.57 -35.16
N SER A 377 1.16 16.54 -33.84
CA SER A 377 2.27 17.20 -33.14
C SER A 377 3.56 16.34 -33.15
N PRO A 378 4.75 16.95 -33.00
CA PRO A 378 6.00 16.20 -32.83
C PRO A 378 5.96 15.23 -31.64
N VAL A 379 5.35 15.65 -30.52
CA VAL A 379 5.23 14.86 -29.29
C VAL A 379 4.36 13.62 -29.55
N GLY A 380 3.20 13.77 -30.20
CA GLY A 380 2.32 12.63 -30.50
C GLY A 380 2.90 11.65 -31.51
N ARG A 381 3.68 12.12 -32.50
CA ARG A 381 4.43 11.23 -33.40
C ARG A 381 5.49 10.42 -32.66
N GLN A 382 6.23 11.06 -31.75
CA GLN A 382 7.22 10.36 -30.94
C GLN A 382 6.56 9.37 -29.97
N PHE A 383 5.44 9.77 -29.36
CA PHE A 383 4.63 8.90 -28.51
C PHE A 383 4.22 7.62 -29.27
N LYS A 384 3.69 7.76 -30.50
CA LYS A 384 3.33 6.61 -31.33
C LYS A 384 4.53 5.68 -31.59
N ARG A 385 5.69 6.22 -31.98
CA ARG A 385 6.90 5.43 -32.22
C ARG A 385 7.36 4.67 -30.97
N ASN A 386 7.27 5.32 -29.81
CA ASN A 386 7.61 4.69 -28.54
C ASN A 386 6.60 3.61 -28.16
N CYS A 387 5.30 3.80 -28.41
CA CYS A 387 4.28 2.77 -28.26
C CYS A 387 4.60 1.54 -29.13
N ASP A 388 4.88 1.75 -30.43
CA ASP A 388 5.22 0.67 -31.35
C ASP A 388 6.47 -0.10 -30.86
N TYR A 389 7.47 0.61 -30.31
CA TYR A 389 8.67 0.01 -29.76
C TYR A 389 8.40 -0.84 -28.51
N VAL A 390 7.70 -0.31 -27.49
CA VAL A 390 7.42 -1.06 -26.25
C VAL A 390 6.48 -2.23 -26.51
N HIS A 391 5.55 -2.11 -27.45
CA HIS A 391 4.70 -3.22 -27.92
C HIS A 391 5.55 -4.32 -28.57
N GLY A 392 6.58 -3.95 -29.33
CA GLY A 392 7.54 -4.91 -29.88
C GLY A 392 8.29 -5.68 -28.79
N VAL A 393 8.75 -4.98 -27.74
CA VAL A 393 9.40 -5.60 -26.58
C VAL A 393 8.46 -6.60 -25.88
N ALA A 394 7.19 -6.21 -25.66
CA ALA A 394 6.20 -7.10 -25.06
C ALA A 394 5.94 -8.34 -25.94
N ASP A 395 5.80 -8.15 -27.26
CA ASP A 395 5.61 -9.25 -28.21
C ASP A 395 6.82 -10.20 -28.23
N ASP A 396 8.05 -9.69 -28.11
CA ASP A 396 9.27 -10.49 -28.04
C ASP A 396 9.34 -11.32 -26.76
N ILE A 397 8.98 -10.74 -25.61
CA ILE A 397 8.89 -11.47 -24.32
C ILE A 397 7.88 -12.61 -24.43
N ILE A 398 6.69 -12.33 -24.96
CA ILE A 398 5.63 -13.32 -25.17
C ILE A 398 6.11 -14.44 -26.10
N LYS A 399 6.77 -14.08 -27.21
CA LYS A 399 7.26 -15.03 -28.20
C LYS A 399 8.33 -15.95 -27.60
N LYS A 400 9.36 -15.39 -26.96
CA LYS A 400 10.42 -16.16 -26.29
C LYS A 400 9.83 -17.13 -25.28
N ARG A 401 8.90 -16.68 -24.43
CA ARG A 401 8.28 -17.55 -23.42
C ARG A 401 7.48 -18.70 -24.03
N ARG A 402 6.69 -18.43 -25.07
CA ARG A 402 5.94 -19.48 -25.80
C ARG A 402 6.86 -20.53 -26.43
N GLU A 403 8.00 -20.12 -26.96
CA GLU A 403 9.00 -21.04 -27.51
C GLU A 403 9.62 -21.94 -26.44
N THR A 404 9.92 -21.39 -25.26
CA THR A 404 10.41 -22.16 -24.11
C THR A 404 9.38 -23.18 -23.64
N LEU A 405 8.12 -22.79 -23.44
CA LEU A 405 7.05 -23.71 -23.03
C LEU A 405 6.81 -24.85 -24.04
N ARG A 406 7.00 -24.59 -25.34
CA ARG A 406 6.94 -25.64 -26.38
C ARG A 406 8.09 -26.64 -26.27
N LYS A 407 9.31 -26.16 -25.98
CA LYS A 407 10.50 -27.02 -25.83
C LYS A 407 10.44 -27.89 -24.58
N GLU A 408 9.85 -27.38 -23.51
CA GLU A 408 9.72 -28.10 -22.24
C GLU A 408 8.67 -29.24 -22.27
N ASN A 409 7.89 -29.37 -23.35
CA ASN A 409 6.93 -30.46 -23.61
C ASN A 409 5.94 -30.76 -22.46
N GLN A 410 5.76 -29.82 -21.53
CA GLN A 410 4.97 -29.96 -20.31
C GLN A 410 4.37 -28.60 -19.94
N SER A 411 3.13 -28.65 -19.45
CA SER A 411 2.61 -27.61 -18.57
C SER A 411 3.62 -27.39 -17.43
N PRO A 412 3.92 -26.14 -17.04
CA PRO A 412 4.91 -25.86 -16.01
C PRO A 412 4.72 -26.76 -14.78
N LYS A 413 5.70 -27.63 -14.51
CA LYS A 413 5.70 -28.60 -13.40
C LYS A 413 5.84 -27.94 -12.01
N ARG A 414 5.81 -26.62 -11.94
CA ARG A 414 5.90 -25.87 -10.70
C ARG A 414 4.50 -25.76 -10.09
N LYS A 415 4.40 -25.99 -8.78
CA LYS A 415 3.14 -25.85 -8.02
C LYS A 415 2.55 -24.43 -8.15
N TYR A 416 3.39 -23.43 -8.43
CA TYR A 416 2.98 -22.06 -8.68
C TYR A 416 3.63 -21.52 -9.96
N LEU A 417 2.88 -20.71 -10.69
CA LEU A 417 3.23 -20.17 -12.00
C LEU A 417 3.60 -18.69 -11.89
N ASP A 418 4.61 -18.28 -12.66
CA ASP A 418 4.93 -16.86 -12.82
C ASP A 418 3.79 -16.15 -13.58
N PHE A 419 3.73 -14.82 -13.48
CA PHE A 419 2.66 -14.02 -14.10
C PHE A 419 2.49 -14.29 -15.60
N VAL A 420 3.58 -14.37 -16.36
CA VAL A 420 3.53 -14.63 -17.80
C VAL A 420 2.99 -16.02 -18.12
N ASP A 421 3.29 -17.01 -17.28
CA ASP A 421 2.76 -18.36 -17.43
C ASP A 421 1.27 -18.39 -17.17
N ILE A 422 0.81 -17.63 -16.17
CA ILE A 422 -0.61 -17.48 -15.87
C ILE A 422 -1.33 -16.86 -17.05
N ILE A 423 -0.89 -15.72 -17.60
CA ILE A 423 -1.59 -15.12 -18.75
C ILE A 423 -1.56 -15.97 -20.02
N LEU A 424 -0.54 -16.84 -20.18
CA LEU A 424 -0.41 -17.74 -21.33
C LEU A 424 -1.24 -19.02 -21.20
N THR A 425 -1.53 -19.47 -19.97
CA THR A 425 -2.19 -20.75 -19.70
C THR A 425 -3.57 -20.62 -19.05
N ALA A 426 -3.88 -19.46 -18.47
CA ALA A 426 -5.13 -19.20 -17.78
C ALA A 426 -6.31 -19.36 -18.73
N LYS A 427 -7.34 -20.01 -18.19
CA LYS A 427 -8.66 -20.15 -18.80
C LYS A 427 -9.70 -19.59 -17.84
N ASP A 428 -10.70 -18.91 -18.38
CA ASP A 428 -11.86 -18.49 -17.60
C ASP A 428 -12.81 -19.65 -17.29
N GLU A 429 -13.93 -19.36 -16.62
CA GLU A 429 -14.97 -20.34 -16.27
C GLU A 429 -15.58 -21.04 -17.48
N GLN A 430 -15.49 -20.42 -18.66
CA GLN A 430 -15.98 -20.95 -19.92
C GLN A 430 -14.88 -21.74 -20.66
N GLY A 431 -13.70 -21.90 -20.06
CA GLY A 431 -12.56 -22.59 -20.65
C GLY A 431 -11.80 -21.76 -21.69
N ALA A 432 -12.15 -20.49 -21.88
CA ALA A 432 -11.53 -19.59 -22.85
C ALA A 432 -10.31 -18.87 -22.24
N GLY A 433 -9.20 -18.84 -22.97
CA GLY A 433 -8.00 -18.09 -22.57
C GLY A 433 -8.05 -16.63 -23.02
N LEU A 434 -7.06 -15.85 -22.58
CA LEU A 434 -6.88 -14.48 -23.03
C LEU A 434 -6.50 -14.43 -24.53
N THR A 435 -7.04 -13.45 -25.26
CA THR A 435 -6.66 -13.20 -26.65
C THR A 435 -5.21 -12.71 -26.74
N ARG A 436 -4.56 -12.80 -27.92
CA ARG A 436 -3.20 -12.27 -28.13
C ARG A 436 -3.09 -10.80 -27.72
N GLN A 437 -4.10 -10.01 -28.06
CA GLN A 437 -4.12 -8.58 -27.72
C GLN A 437 -4.28 -8.35 -26.22
N GLU A 438 -5.12 -9.14 -25.53
CA GLU A 438 -5.25 -9.04 -24.08
C GLU A 438 -3.95 -9.45 -23.37
N ILE A 439 -3.30 -10.52 -23.81
CA ILE A 439 -1.99 -10.93 -23.27
C ILE A 439 -0.98 -9.80 -23.42
N ARG A 440 -0.88 -9.18 -24.61
CA ARG A 440 0.03 -8.06 -24.84
C ARG A 440 -0.29 -6.85 -23.93
N ASN A 441 -1.56 -6.48 -23.81
CA ASN A 441 -1.99 -5.39 -22.93
C ASN A 441 -1.59 -5.64 -21.47
N GLU A 442 -1.74 -6.88 -20.98
CA GLU A 442 -1.34 -7.24 -19.62
C GLU A 442 0.19 -7.23 -19.47
N VAL A 443 0.95 -7.69 -20.47
CA VAL A 443 2.42 -7.60 -20.44
C VAL A 443 2.88 -6.14 -20.42
N ASP A 444 2.36 -5.29 -21.31
CA ASP A 444 2.66 -3.84 -21.35
C ASP A 444 2.32 -3.17 -20.00
N THR A 445 1.15 -3.51 -19.43
CA THR A 445 0.69 -2.98 -18.13
C THR A 445 1.63 -3.36 -17.00
N PHE A 446 1.90 -4.66 -16.81
CA PHE A 446 2.68 -5.13 -15.67
C PHE A 446 4.17 -4.81 -15.79
N LEU A 447 4.71 -4.75 -17.02
CA LEU A 447 6.09 -4.35 -17.24
C LEU A 447 6.28 -2.89 -16.87
N PHE A 448 5.35 -1.99 -17.21
CA PHE A 448 5.39 -0.59 -16.76
C PHE A 448 5.18 -0.46 -15.24
N GLU A 449 4.06 -0.96 -14.73
CA GLU A 449 3.64 -0.75 -13.35
C GLU A 449 4.60 -1.38 -12.33
N GLY A 450 5.22 -2.50 -12.70
CA GLY A 450 6.07 -3.30 -11.81
C GLY A 450 7.50 -2.79 -11.64
N HIS A 451 7.98 -1.84 -12.46
CA HIS A 451 9.36 -1.32 -12.31
C HIS A 451 9.42 0.19 -12.02
N ASP A 452 8.61 1.01 -12.69
CA ASP A 452 8.76 2.48 -12.62
C ASP A 452 8.27 3.03 -11.27
N THR A 453 7.23 2.38 -10.70
CA THR A 453 6.66 2.76 -9.40
C THR A 453 7.59 2.39 -8.25
N THR A 454 8.21 1.21 -8.28
CA THR A 454 9.15 0.77 -7.24
C THR A 454 10.50 1.46 -7.37
N ALA A 455 10.93 1.81 -8.59
CA ALA A 455 12.10 2.65 -8.77
C ALA A 455 11.94 4.01 -8.09
N SER A 456 10.77 4.63 -8.21
CA SER A 456 10.39 5.85 -7.47
C SER A 456 10.41 5.63 -5.96
N GLY A 457 9.75 4.57 -5.46
CA GLY A 457 9.69 4.27 -4.04
C GLY A 457 11.08 4.05 -3.39
N ILE A 458 11.95 3.26 -4.03
CA ILE A 458 13.31 2.98 -3.53
C ILE A 458 14.15 4.27 -3.57
N SER A 459 14.14 5.00 -4.68
CA SER A 459 14.96 6.22 -4.85
C SER A 459 14.59 7.29 -3.81
N TRP A 460 13.30 7.58 -3.64
CA TRP A 460 12.84 8.55 -2.65
C TRP A 460 13.05 8.10 -1.20
N THR A 461 12.97 6.80 -0.92
CA THR A 461 13.33 6.27 0.40
C THR A 461 14.82 6.48 0.67
N LEU A 462 15.67 6.20 -0.30
CA LEU A 462 17.12 6.38 -0.18
C LEU A 462 17.48 7.85 0.02
N TYR A 463 16.88 8.75 -0.75
CA TYR A 463 17.04 10.19 -0.59
C TYR A 463 16.59 10.68 0.80
N SER A 464 15.43 10.21 1.26
CA SER A 464 14.93 10.55 2.60
C SER A 464 15.90 10.10 3.69
N LEU A 465 16.45 8.88 3.59
CA LEU A 465 17.45 8.38 4.55
C LEU A 465 18.78 9.12 4.44
N ALA A 466 19.19 9.55 3.25
CA ALA A 466 20.39 10.37 3.05
C ALA A 466 20.26 11.76 3.69
N GLN A 467 19.04 12.32 3.73
CA GLN A 467 18.74 13.57 4.45
C GLN A 467 18.64 13.38 5.97
N HIS A 468 18.43 12.15 6.45
CA HIS A 468 18.21 11.84 7.87
C HIS A 468 19.18 10.76 8.35
N PRO A 469 20.48 11.10 8.59
CA PRO A 469 21.51 10.15 8.95
C PRO A 469 21.18 9.29 10.19
N ASP A 470 20.44 9.83 11.16
CA ASP A 470 20.01 9.08 12.35
C ASP A 470 19.09 7.91 11.98
N TRP A 471 18.12 8.12 11.09
CA TRP A 471 17.23 7.07 10.61
C TRP A 471 17.97 6.08 9.72
N GLN A 472 18.89 6.56 8.89
CA GLN A 472 19.75 5.69 8.09
C GLN A 472 20.58 4.76 8.98
N LYS A 473 21.17 5.29 10.05
CA LYS A 473 21.94 4.52 11.03
C LYS A 473 21.08 3.48 11.75
N ARG A 474 19.87 3.84 12.20
CA ARG A 474 18.94 2.87 12.84
C ARG A 474 18.56 1.72 11.89
N CYS A 475 18.27 2.03 10.61
CA CYS A 475 18.02 1.01 9.60
C CYS A 475 19.26 0.11 9.41
N GLN A 476 20.45 0.72 9.36
CA GLN A 476 21.71 -0.01 9.22
C GLN A 476 21.97 -0.95 10.40
N GLU A 477 21.76 -0.50 11.64
CA GLU A 477 21.85 -1.31 12.85
C GLU A 477 20.85 -2.49 12.82
N GLU A 478 19.59 -2.23 12.48
CA GLU A 478 18.57 -3.29 12.31
C GLU A 478 19.00 -4.36 11.28
N ILE A 479 19.56 -3.92 10.14
CA ILE A 479 20.02 -4.84 9.09
C ILE A 479 21.25 -5.62 9.55
N ASP A 480 22.18 -4.96 10.22
CA ASP A 480 23.40 -5.57 10.74
C ASP A 480 23.06 -6.65 11.79
N ASP A 481 22.11 -6.39 12.68
CA ASP A 481 21.63 -7.34 13.69
C ASP A 481 20.95 -8.57 13.07
N ILE A 482 20.13 -8.37 12.03
CA ILE A 482 19.47 -9.48 11.32
C ILE A 482 20.49 -10.40 10.65
N LEU A 483 21.56 -9.82 10.11
CA LEU A 483 22.61 -10.52 9.36
C LEU A 483 23.77 -11.00 10.22
N ASP A 484 23.77 -10.70 11.52
CA ASP A 484 24.87 -11.07 12.41
C ASP A 484 25.11 -12.58 12.41
N GLY A 485 26.39 -12.97 12.34
CA GLY A 485 26.81 -14.37 12.26
C GLY A 485 26.49 -15.12 10.96
N ARG A 486 26.03 -14.45 9.89
CA ARG A 486 25.77 -15.09 8.58
C ARG A 486 26.95 -14.92 7.62
N ASP A 487 27.27 -15.98 6.88
CA ASP A 487 28.29 -15.97 5.82
C ASP A 487 27.87 -15.18 4.57
N VAL A 488 26.56 -14.96 4.38
CA VAL A 488 25.99 -14.24 3.25
C VAL A 488 25.10 -13.10 3.74
N ASP A 489 25.25 -11.93 3.12
CA ASP A 489 24.45 -10.75 3.43
C ASP A 489 23.05 -10.79 2.78
N TYR A 490 22.54 -11.96 2.40
CA TYR A 490 21.24 -12.09 1.73
C TYR A 490 20.09 -11.93 2.72
N ILE A 491 19.04 -11.24 2.28
CA ILE A 491 17.78 -11.13 3.03
C ILE A 491 16.89 -12.29 2.63
N PHE A 492 16.43 -13.09 3.58
CA PHE A 492 15.49 -14.18 3.33
C PHE A 492 14.04 -13.77 3.65
N TRP A 493 13.08 -14.58 3.20
CA TRP A 493 11.66 -14.32 3.39
C TRP A 493 11.28 -14.04 4.85
N ASP A 494 11.81 -14.84 5.78
CA ASP A 494 11.50 -14.71 7.21
C ASP A 494 12.17 -13.48 7.87
N ASP A 495 13.10 -12.82 7.18
CA ASP A 495 13.72 -11.57 7.65
C ASP A 495 12.88 -10.34 7.30
N LEU A 496 12.00 -10.43 6.28
CA LEU A 496 11.18 -9.31 5.83
C LEU A 496 10.25 -8.76 6.91
N SER A 497 9.80 -9.62 7.83
CA SER A 497 8.97 -9.25 8.98
C SER A 497 9.77 -8.57 10.10
N LYS A 498 11.10 -8.76 10.13
CA LYS A 498 12.01 -8.19 11.13
C LYS A 498 12.54 -6.81 10.76
N LEU A 499 12.50 -6.44 9.47
CA LEU A 499 12.88 -5.13 8.94
C LEU A 499 11.87 -4.02 9.32
N CYS A 500 11.58 -3.87 10.61
CA CYS A 500 10.54 -3.01 11.16
C CYS A 500 10.85 -1.53 10.91
N THR A 501 12.02 -1.08 11.31
CA THR A 501 12.55 0.28 11.17
C THR A 501 12.59 0.68 9.71
N LEU A 502 13.17 -0.18 8.86
CA LEU A 502 13.18 0.06 7.42
C LEU A 502 11.76 0.17 6.85
N THR A 503 10.81 -0.64 7.35
CA THR A 503 9.40 -0.54 6.94
C THR A 503 8.79 0.82 7.30
N LEU A 504 9.08 1.36 8.49
CA LEU A 504 8.62 2.70 8.91
C LEU A 504 9.15 3.77 7.96
N CYS A 505 10.46 3.70 7.66
CA CYS A 505 11.13 4.64 6.77
C CYS A 505 10.58 4.59 5.33
N ILE A 506 10.32 3.38 4.80
CA ILE A 506 9.66 3.19 3.49
C ILE A 506 8.25 3.81 3.52
N LYS A 507 7.45 3.54 4.55
CA LYS A 507 6.08 4.07 4.64
C LYS A 507 6.05 5.59 4.67
N GLU A 508 6.95 6.21 5.42
CA GLU A 508 7.03 7.68 5.48
C GLU A 508 7.55 8.28 4.17
N ALA A 509 8.49 7.63 3.50
CA ALA A 509 8.92 8.04 2.17
C ALA A 509 7.77 7.94 1.14
N LEU A 510 6.97 6.86 1.17
CA LEU A 510 5.79 6.72 0.33
C LEU A 510 4.68 7.73 0.66
N ARG A 511 4.62 8.23 1.91
CA ARG A 511 3.69 9.30 2.28
C ARG A 511 4.12 10.62 1.64
N LEU A 512 5.38 11.00 1.81
CA LEU A 512 5.94 12.28 1.36
C LEU A 512 6.14 12.37 -0.15
N HIS A 513 6.60 11.27 -0.74
CA HIS A 513 7.03 11.20 -2.14
C HIS A 513 6.15 10.26 -2.96
N SER A 514 4.87 10.10 -2.58
CA SER A 514 3.91 9.14 -3.14
C SER A 514 4.16 8.84 -4.62
N PRO A 515 4.64 7.62 -4.97
CA PRO A 515 5.00 7.29 -6.34
C PRO A 515 3.89 7.58 -7.33
N VAL A 516 2.62 7.37 -6.94
CA VAL A 516 1.47 7.83 -7.72
C VAL A 516 0.76 8.94 -6.94
N PRO A 517 0.79 10.21 -7.40
CA PRO A 517 0.24 11.34 -6.65
C PRO A 517 -1.28 11.50 -6.79
N PHE A 518 -1.90 10.99 -7.86
CA PHE A 518 -3.35 11.02 -8.03
C PHE A 518 -3.84 9.84 -8.87
N ILE A 519 -5.12 9.49 -8.70
CA ILE A 519 -5.80 8.45 -9.48
C ILE A 519 -7.20 8.93 -9.85
N GLN A 520 -7.78 8.39 -10.91
CA GLN A 520 -9.08 8.83 -11.41
C GLN A 520 -10.13 7.72 -11.32
N ARG A 521 -11.40 8.10 -11.23
CA ARG A 521 -12.59 7.26 -11.39
C ARG A 521 -13.62 7.97 -12.25
N TYR A 522 -14.52 7.20 -12.84
CA TYR A 522 -15.65 7.68 -13.60
C TYR A 522 -16.90 7.07 -12.99
N ILE A 523 -17.74 7.89 -12.36
CA ILE A 523 -18.91 7.37 -11.64
C ILE A 523 -20.01 6.97 -12.63
N THR A 524 -20.58 5.79 -12.44
CA THR A 524 -21.59 5.23 -13.37
C THR A 524 -23.02 5.47 -12.92
N LYS A 525 -23.21 6.08 -11.76
CA LYS A 525 -24.50 6.38 -11.15
C LYS A 525 -24.42 7.71 -10.43
N ASP A 526 -25.57 8.36 -10.27
CA ASP A 526 -25.70 9.55 -9.44
C ASP A 526 -25.33 9.22 -8.00
N ILE A 527 -24.55 10.10 -7.36
CA ILE A 527 -24.14 9.96 -5.96
C ILE A 527 -24.27 11.27 -5.22
N TYR A 528 -24.50 11.18 -3.90
CA TYR A 528 -24.34 12.29 -2.99
C TYR A 528 -23.04 12.09 -2.21
N LEU A 529 -22.11 13.03 -2.34
CA LEU A 529 -20.80 12.97 -1.70
C LEU A 529 -20.55 14.25 -0.91
N ASP A 530 -20.35 14.12 0.40
CA ASP A 530 -20.11 15.24 1.33
C ASP A 530 -21.17 16.37 1.20
N GLY A 531 -22.44 16.01 0.96
CA GLY A 531 -23.55 16.95 0.79
C GLY A 531 -23.72 17.50 -0.64
N HIS A 532 -22.85 17.13 -1.58
CA HIS A 532 -22.93 17.54 -2.98
C HIS A 532 -23.51 16.43 -3.86
N TYR A 533 -24.45 16.79 -4.73
CA TYR A 533 -24.94 15.91 -5.80
C TYR A 533 -23.93 15.86 -6.95
N LEU A 534 -23.53 14.65 -7.33
CA LEU A 534 -22.69 14.38 -8.50
C LEU A 534 -23.46 13.47 -9.45
N PRO A 535 -23.77 13.92 -10.67
CA PRO A 535 -24.45 13.08 -11.65
C PRO A 535 -23.54 11.95 -12.11
N ALA A 536 -24.13 10.85 -12.55
CA ALA A 536 -23.44 9.83 -13.35
C ALA A 536 -22.64 10.50 -14.47
N GLU A 537 -21.57 9.84 -14.92
CA GLU A 537 -20.66 10.33 -15.95
C GLU A 537 -19.71 11.46 -15.49
N THR A 538 -19.66 11.73 -14.18
CA THR A 538 -18.66 12.65 -13.62
C THR A 538 -17.31 11.97 -13.43
N GLN A 539 -16.22 12.64 -13.86
CA GLN A 539 -14.86 12.23 -13.54
C GLN A 539 -14.47 12.70 -12.13
N ILE A 540 -13.94 11.78 -11.33
CA ILE A 540 -13.44 12.01 -9.98
C ILE A 540 -11.93 11.83 -9.96
N ASP A 541 -11.20 12.87 -9.57
CA ASP A 541 -9.75 12.85 -9.40
C ASP A 541 -9.43 12.73 -7.90
N ILE A 542 -8.94 11.58 -7.47
CA ILE A 542 -8.55 11.34 -6.06
C ILE A 542 -7.07 11.71 -5.91
N HIS A 543 -6.81 12.84 -5.25
CA HIS A 543 -5.46 13.35 -5.03
C HIS A 543 -4.83 12.65 -3.82
N LEU A 544 -4.20 11.50 -4.06
CA LEU A 544 -3.50 10.72 -3.05
C LEU A 544 -2.45 11.58 -2.32
N TYR A 545 -1.69 12.39 -3.06
CA TYR A 545 -0.70 13.31 -2.50
C TYR A 545 -1.31 14.25 -1.47
N ASN A 546 -2.47 14.85 -1.78
CA ASN A 546 -3.15 15.75 -0.87
C ASN A 546 -3.68 15.04 0.37
N ILE A 547 -4.25 13.83 0.22
CA ILE A 547 -4.71 13.01 1.36
C ILE A 547 -3.53 12.68 2.29
N LEU A 548 -2.37 12.33 1.72
CA LEU A 548 -1.14 11.98 2.44
C LEU A 548 -0.44 13.17 3.11
N HIS A 549 -0.80 14.40 2.72
CA HIS A 549 -0.27 15.66 3.27
C HIS A 549 -1.34 16.53 3.95
N ASN A 550 -2.57 16.02 4.11
CA ASN A 550 -3.66 16.81 4.63
C ASN A 550 -3.39 17.15 6.11
N PRO A 551 -3.29 18.45 6.48
CA PRO A 551 -2.93 18.85 7.83
C PRO A 551 -4.05 18.61 8.87
N VAL A 552 -5.29 18.26 8.46
CA VAL A 552 -6.30 17.74 9.41
C VAL A 552 -5.88 16.38 9.96
N ILE A 553 -5.21 15.58 9.12
CA ILE A 553 -4.95 14.16 9.35
C ILE A 553 -3.52 13.96 9.86
N TRP A 554 -2.57 14.64 9.22
CA TRP A 554 -1.14 14.45 9.44
C TRP A 554 -0.55 15.68 10.14
N ASP A 555 -0.16 15.51 11.40
CA ASP A 555 0.58 16.55 12.12
C ASP A 555 1.94 16.80 11.45
N LYS A 556 2.36 18.07 11.29
CA LYS A 556 3.58 18.45 10.56
C LYS A 556 3.72 17.68 9.22
N PRO A 557 2.79 17.85 8.26
CA PRO A 557 2.63 16.95 7.13
C PRO A 557 3.84 16.89 6.18
N MET A 558 4.70 17.91 6.18
CA MET A 558 5.89 17.95 5.32
C MET A 558 7.16 17.43 6.01
N VAL A 559 7.10 17.06 7.29
CA VAL A 559 8.27 16.56 8.04
C VAL A 559 8.36 15.04 7.90
N TYR A 560 9.54 14.55 7.52
CA TYR A 560 9.90 13.13 7.51
C TYR A 560 9.96 12.60 8.93
N TYR A 561 8.94 11.84 9.33
CA TYR A 561 8.80 11.30 10.67
C TYR A 561 8.32 9.83 10.64
N PRO A 562 9.24 8.87 10.49
CA PRO A 562 8.92 7.43 10.41
C PRO A 562 8.11 6.89 11.59
N GLU A 563 8.28 7.48 12.78
CA GLU A 563 7.59 7.05 14.02
C GLU A 563 6.06 7.22 13.95
N ARG A 564 5.52 7.96 12.97
CA ARG A 564 4.08 8.01 12.66
C ARG A 564 3.46 6.62 12.50
N PHE A 565 4.23 5.68 11.98
CA PHE A 565 3.76 4.34 11.66
C PHE A 565 4.07 3.31 12.76
N LEU A 566 4.59 3.74 13.91
CA LEU A 566 4.72 2.87 15.07
C LEU A 566 3.34 2.40 15.56
N GLN A 567 3.32 1.21 16.14
CA GLN A 567 2.11 0.62 16.70
C GLN A 567 1.51 1.56 17.76
N GLY A 568 0.24 1.92 17.61
CA GLY A 568 -0.48 2.84 18.50
C GLY A 568 -0.50 4.30 18.04
N GLN A 569 0.47 4.78 17.26
CA GLN A 569 0.49 6.16 16.75
C GLN A 569 -0.51 6.40 15.60
N THR A 570 -0.89 5.33 14.91
CA THR A 570 -1.96 5.36 13.89
C THR A 570 -3.35 5.11 14.47
N LYS A 571 -3.49 4.96 15.80
CA LYS A 571 -4.78 4.67 16.45
C LYS A 571 -5.72 5.87 16.25
N GLY A 572 -6.82 5.64 15.53
CA GLY A 572 -7.82 6.66 15.20
C GLY A 572 -7.64 7.35 13.84
N ILE A 573 -6.56 7.05 13.10
CA ILE A 573 -6.41 7.47 11.70
C ILE A 573 -7.21 6.51 10.82
N ASP A 574 -8.10 7.01 9.96
CA ASP A 574 -8.88 6.16 9.04
C ASP A 574 -7.94 5.45 8.05
N HIS A 575 -8.21 4.17 7.76
CA HIS A 575 -7.40 3.34 6.86
C HIS A 575 -7.25 3.93 5.44
N PHE A 576 -8.17 4.79 5.00
CA PHE A 576 -8.11 5.49 3.72
C PHE A 576 -7.25 6.76 3.76
N SER A 577 -6.62 7.06 4.89
CA SER A 577 -5.71 8.20 5.06
C SER A 577 -4.28 7.90 4.58
N PHE A 578 -3.86 6.63 4.64
CA PHE A 578 -2.56 6.18 4.14
C PHE A 578 -2.76 5.15 3.03
N ILE A 579 -2.89 5.65 1.80
CA ILE A 579 -3.25 4.85 0.61
C ILE A 579 -2.26 5.02 -0.57
N PRO A 580 -0.93 4.87 -0.36
CA PRO A 580 0.04 4.97 -1.46
C PRO A 580 -0.16 3.86 -2.53
N PHE A 581 -0.82 2.76 -2.16
CA PHE A 581 -1.18 1.66 -3.06
C PHE A 581 -2.68 1.68 -3.47
N SER A 582 -3.36 2.82 -3.30
CA SER A 582 -4.83 2.94 -3.38
C SER A 582 -5.52 2.02 -2.36
N ALA A 583 -6.85 1.94 -2.38
CA ALA A 583 -7.66 1.05 -1.56
C ALA A 583 -8.85 0.47 -2.34
N GLY A 584 -9.53 -0.50 -1.73
CA GLY A 584 -10.72 -1.16 -2.26
C GLY A 584 -10.45 -2.14 -3.40
N PRO A 585 -11.46 -2.52 -4.20
CA PRO A 585 -11.35 -3.59 -5.19
C PRO A 585 -10.33 -3.30 -6.28
N ARG A 586 -10.07 -2.02 -6.60
CA ARG A 586 -9.06 -1.56 -7.56
C ARG A 586 -7.76 -1.08 -6.89
N ASN A 587 -7.39 -1.67 -5.75
CA ASN A 587 -6.07 -1.45 -5.15
C ASN A 587 -4.94 -2.06 -5.99
N CYS A 588 -3.70 -1.67 -5.69
CA CYS A 588 -2.52 -2.26 -6.30
C CYS A 588 -2.46 -3.77 -6.04
N ILE A 589 -2.44 -4.57 -7.11
CA ILE A 589 -2.30 -6.03 -7.02
C ILE A 589 -0.90 -6.44 -6.54
N GLY A 590 0.11 -5.63 -6.92
CA GLY A 590 1.52 -5.87 -6.62
C GLY A 590 2.01 -5.25 -5.31
N GLN A 591 1.13 -4.81 -4.41
CA GLN A 591 1.54 -4.12 -3.18
C GLN A 591 2.56 -4.93 -2.35
N ASN A 592 2.31 -6.22 -2.14
CA ASN A 592 3.22 -7.08 -1.38
C ASN A 592 4.53 -7.32 -2.12
N PHE A 593 4.47 -7.51 -3.45
CA PHE A 593 5.65 -7.62 -4.31
C PHE A 593 6.55 -6.37 -4.15
N ALA A 594 5.97 -5.19 -4.34
CA ALA A 594 6.66 -3.91 -4.22
C ALA A 594 7.27 -3.69 -2.84
N MET A 595 6.53 -4.00 -1.75
CA MET A 595 7.05 -3.87 -0.39
C MET A 595 8.22 -4.83 -0.12
N HIS A 596 8.19 -6.05 -0.64
CA HIS A 596 9.29 -7.00 -0.49
C HIS A 596 10.50 -6.60 -1.33
N GLU A 597 10.29 -6.18 -2.58
CA GLU A 597 11.35 -5.64 -3.44
C GLU A 597 12.05 -4.46 -2.78
N MET A 598 11.29 -3.44 -2.37
CA MET A 598 11.85 -2.25 -1.70
C MET A 598 12.66 -2.63 -0.45
N LYS A 599 12.14 -3.51 0.40
CA LYS A 599 12.84 -3.96 1.61
C LYS A 599 14.16 -4.67 1.29
N VAL A 600 14.15 -5.63 0.37
CA VAL A 600 15.36 -6.39 0.03
C VAL A 600 16.39 -5.45 -0.59
N VAL A 601 16.03 -4.69 -1.61
CA VAL A 601 16.96 -3.81 -2.33
C VAL A 601 17.55 -2.76 -1.39
N LEU A 602 16.71 -2.07 -0.59
CA LEU A 602 17.18 -1.06 0.38
C LEU A 602 18.06 -1.68 1.47
N ALA A 603 17.69 -2.84 2.02
CA ALA A 603 18.48 -3.50 3.06
C ALA A 603 19.87 -3.89 2.53
N ARG A 604 19.92 -4.46 1.31
CA ARG A 604 21.16 -4.87 0.63
C ARG A 604 22.10 -3.68 0.40
N ILE A 605 21.60 -2.55 -0.09
CA ILE A 605 22.44 -1.37 -0.33
C ILE A 605 22.86 -0.66 0.97
N LEU A 606 21.97 -0.54 1.96
CA LEU A 606 22.27 0.12 3.25
C LEU A 606 23.25 -0.70 4.10
N ARG A 607 23.26 -2.04 3.95
CA ARG A 607 24.29 -2.89 4.56
C ARG A 607 25.70 -2.52 4.09
N ARG A 608 25.85 -2.13 2.82
CA ARG A 608 27.16 -1.92 2.19
C ARG A 608 27.59 -0.45 2.11
N PHE A 609 26.65 0.49 2.12
CA PHE A 609 26.95 1.91 1.92
C PHE A 609 26.23 2.83 2.89
N HIS A 610 26.90 3.94 3.19
CA HIS A 610 26.31 5.13 3.78
C HIS A 610 26.06 6.15 2.66
N PHE A 611 24.88 6.76 2.64
CA PHE A 611 24.46 7.70 1.61
C PHE A 611 24.32 9.12 2.15
N GLU A 612 24.79 10.08 1.36
CA GLU A 612 24.71 11.51 1.61
C GLU A 612 24.08 12.22 0.41
N VAL A 613 23.28 13.26 0.66
CA VAL A 613 22.73 14.10 -0.41
C VAL A 613 23.77 15.07 -0.95
N ASP A 614 23.61 15.49 -2.21
CA ASP A 614 24.32 16.65 -2.74
C ASP A 614 23.61 17.95 -2.28
N PRO A 615 24.19 18.73 -1.35
CA PRO A 615 23.55 19.96 -0.87
C PRO A 615 23.45 21.04 -1.97
N LEU A 616 24.25 20.95 -3.03
CA LEU A 616 24.22 21.88 -4.16
C LEU A 616 23.18 21.48 -5.23
N ARG A 617 22.73 20.22 -5.19
CA ARG A 617 21.76 19.67 -6.16
C ARG A 617 20.65 18.89 -5.44
N PRO A 618 19.78 19.59 -4.68
CA PRO A 618 18.64 18.94 -4.04
C PRO A 618 17.70 18.35 -5.09
N ALA A 619 17.18 17.15 -4.81
CA ALA A 619 16.21 16.51 -5.68
C ALA A 619 14.88 17.28 -5.63
N LYS A 620 14.40 17.73 -6.79
CA LYS A 620 13.12 18.41 -6.97
C LYS A 620 12.12 17.46 -7.60
N HIS A 621 10.91 17.39 -7.06
CA HIS A 621 9.86 16.52 -7.58
C HIS A 621 9.42 16.91 -8.98
N GLU A 622 9.15 15.90 -9.80
CA GLU A 622 8.42 16.05 -11.07
C GLU A 622 7.41 14.92 -11.24
N ILE A 623 6.16 15.26 -11.52
CA ILE A 623 5.10 14.29 -11.80
C ILE A 623 5.17 13.88 -13.26
N ILE A 624 5.70 12.69 -13.53
CA ILE A 624 5.77 12.07 -14.86
C ILE A 624 5.01 10.74 -14.82
N VAL A 625 3.70 10.82 -14.57
CA VAL A 625 2.82 9.70 -14.13
C VAL A 625 3.19 9.18 -12.74
N VAL A 626 4.45 8.80 -12.57
CA VAL A 626 5.05 8.53 -11.26
C VAL A 626 5.87 9.72 -10.77
N MET A 627 6.13 9.77 -9.46
CA MET A 627 6.95 10.81 -8.85
C MET A 627 8.43 10.61 -9.17
N LYS A 628 8.99 11.45 -10.03
CA LYS A 628 10.41 11.45 -10.41
C LYS A 628 11.07 12.77 -9.99
N THR A 629 12.23 13.06 -10.57
CA THR A 629 13.00 14.27 -10.33
C THR A 629 13.23 15.05 -11.61
N GLU A 630 13.17 16.38 -11.57
CA GLU A 630 13.38 17.25 -12.72
C GLU A 630 14.77 17.09 -13.37
N GLU A 631 15.82 17.01 -12.55
CA GLU A 631 17.22 16.99 -13.00
C GLU A 631 17.96 15.68 -12.64
N GLY A 632 17.24 14.67 -12.15
CA GLY A 632 17.84 13.45 -11.58
C GLY A 632 18.05 13.55 -10.05
N MET A 633 18.34 12.42 -9.43
CA MET A 633 18.59 12.32 -7.99
C MET A 633 20.06 11.95 -7.75
N TYR A 634 20.85 12.92 -7.30
CA TYR A 634 22.29 12.73 -7.08
C TYR A 634 22.59 12.46 -5.61
N LEU A 635 23.14 11.28 -5.33
CA LEU A 635 23.63 10.91 -4.00
C LEU A 635 25.10 10.52 -4.06
N LYS A 636 25.79 10.67 -2.93
CA LYS A 636 27.13 10.14 -2.69
C LYS A 636 27.00 8.87 -1.85
N ALA A 637 27.67 7.80 -2.27
CA ALA A 637 27.76 6.56 -1.50
C ALA A 637 29.18 6.38 -0.96
N THR A 638 29.30 6.11 0.33
CA THR A 638 30.57 5.80 1.02
C THR A 638 30.51 4.35 1.52
N PRO A 639 31.47 3.48 1.18
CA PRO A 639 31.48 2.11 1.68
C PRO A 639 31.49 2.03 3.21
N ARG A 640 30.66 1.16 3.80
CA ARG A 640 30.63 0.89 5.24
C ARG A 640 31.69 -0.15 5.58
N LYS A 641 32.38 0.04 6.72
CA LYS A 641 33.20 -1.01 7.34
C LYS A 641 32.28 -1.96 8.09
N THR A 642 31.88 -3.06 7.46
CA THR A 642 31.15 -4.13 8.17
C THR A 642 32.17 -5.06 8.85
N ASN A 643 31.80 -5.67 10.00
CA ASN A 643 32.70 -6.54 10.77
C ASN A 643 33.15 -7.82 10.03
N HIS A 644 32.63 -8.08 8.82
CA HIS A 644 33.12 -9.10 7.90
C HIS A 644 34.07 -8.51 6.85
N ASN A 645 35.26 -8.09 7.31
CA ASN A 645 36.41 -7.91 6.44
C ASN A 645 36.88 -9.27 5.92
N ASN A 646 36.28 -9.75 4.83
CA ASN A 646 36.88 -10.75 3.93
C ASN A 646 36.46 -10.59 2.45
N ASP A 647 35.51 -9.71 2.12
CA ASP A 647 35.03 -9.55 0.73
C ASP A 647 35.93 -8.71 -0.18
N SER A 648 36.94 -8.02 0.35
CA SER A 648 37.90 -7.24 -0.46
C SER A 648 38.77 -8.10 -1.40
N GLN A 649 38.67 -9.43 -1.35
CA GLN A 649 39.32 -10.34 -2.30
C GLN A 649 38.39 -10.90 -3.39
N ARG A 650 37.05 -10.75 -3.30
CA ARG A 650 36.13 -11.33 -4.31
C ARG A 650 35.90 -10.46 -5.54
N TYR A 651 36.14 -9.15 -5.45
CA TYR A 651 35.87 -8.20 -6.56
C TYR A 651 37.11 -7.76 -7.34
N ASN A 652 38.24 -8.46 -7.18
CA ASN A 652 39.51 -8.21 -7.88
C ASN A 652 39.88 -9.28 -8.92
N LYS A 653 38.89 -9.93 -9.54
CA LYS A 653 39.12 -10.77 -10.73
C LYS A 653 38.11 -10.48 -11.83
#